data_AF-A0A971GHR9-F1
#
_entry.id   AF-A0A971GHR9-F1
#
_cell.length_a   1.000
_cell.length_b   1.000
_cell.length_c   1.000
_cell.angle_alpha   90.00
_cell.angle_beta   90.00
_cell.angle_gamma   90.00
#
_symmetry.space_group_name_H-M   'P 1'
#
loop_
_entity.id
_entity.type
_entity.pdbx_description
1 polymer ?
#
loop_
_entity_poly.entity_id
_entity_poly.type
_entity_poly.pdbx_seq_one_letter_code
_entity_poly.pdbx_strand_id
1 'polypeptide(L)'
;MKGLVLKLNLISLSLLIIFALAGCQDGGSGNSLNTDPVISGDTTGDGSGTGSTSGDSSTETTTDGSSTTAGILPPEKGETVIDELEKRNITGVTVDLNLKIVVPKSKNPHAEADTVLWATLVKHNDNVKRPTILLACPYRREVMMMFNVAIVSAGYNFISVDIRGTGSSAGDWDSFGLVEHYDMKYVIDDFIPSLACSDGKVGMVGGSYLGITQLLAAGLIDRDASGEPVHLKAILPQVPMADVYRDIVMHGGNIDLLFIPMWLGIVDMLAALPPLLVLGEDGVPTAESLDESTAILNAHFKQMLVSTSWIFDTGLMNEGDFYTKRSAMIYWPVKPAGGWGFAEGSRTMPSKLPVMTVGGWFDIFTRGTINTYQYGLSAHDQSDKRLIIGEFYHLEGATGMGLNALMTSKLTAKWFDWKIKGIDDPVMEEYPVMLYVMGENKWRGEKTWPLAESRTSQKTFYLTKQNPTPVDGDWYSDENLWDVLKKYTDNNLGLSETPDYDGDNPVLRHDPTKLHGLNSRASTRWLMGIEALVADISKFFLRKNIDASQWYEDERSDEKNCLTFTTEPLEEDLEIIGPLTVTFWAKTEFGSQLEVAAVNLVLEQVQKALKSDTNMLYDAMNKKDVQWAVELNDVFEDGRARNITSGWLSAWHRKYDPTGKTTEYWEGPWYNRQKVVEHANDPSYVAFDPFYRNPDINPKPINEGELYQYTVELWPTCNVFKKGHRVRVSISASDFPHLLPILYSSNNTIVIDENHQAKIDFTTTNSNNEGSTWTWIGDTDAANDYVLEGASTGCGSQAVAGPYRGTPAGYLGELLGLLFIMAIPLSLIACGRFLRRRFS
;
A
#
# COMPACT_ATOMS: atom_id res chain seq x y z
N MET A 1 21.22 35.20 -4.18
CA MET A 1 21.60 34.97 -5.60
C MET A 1 22.63 33.86 -5.78
N LYS A 2 23.95 34.01 -5.53
CA LYS A 2 24.93 32.93 -5.81
C LYS A 2 24.60 31.56 -5.16
N GLY A 3 24.13 31.53 -3.92
CA GLY A 3 23.66 30.29 -3.25
C GLY A 3 22.31 29.74 -3.75
N LEU A 4 21.52 30.54 -4.48
CA LEU A 4 20.29 30.09 -5.14
C LEU A 4 20.64 29.44 -6.49
N VAL A 5 21.58 30.02 -7.23
CA VAL A 5 22.13 29.43 -8.47
C VAL A 5 22.82 28.09 -8.20
N LEU A 6 23.54 27.94 -7.09
CA LEU A 6 24.14 26.66 -6.72
C LEU A 6 23.10 25.57 -6.38
N LYS A 7 21.95 25.96 -5.80
CA LYS A 7 20.80 25.05 -5.58
C LYS A 7 20.06 24.73 -6.89
N LEU A 8 19.89 25.71 -7.78
CA LEU A 8 19.35 25.50 -9.11
C LEU A 8 20.21 24.55 -9.94
N ASN A 9 21.55 24.65 -9.86
CA ASN A 9 22.45 23.71 -10.54
C ASN A 9 22.32 22.26 -10.02
N LEU A 10 22.01 22.06 -8.74
CA LEU A 10 21.69 20.73 -8.19
C LEU A 10 20.32 20.23 -8.66
N ILE A 11 19.33 21.11 -8.81
CA ILE A 11 18.00 20.77 -9.34
C ILE A 11 18.08 20.44 -10.84
N SER A 12 18.85 21.20 -11.62
CA SER A 12 19.19 20.87 -13.00
C SER A 12 19.90 19.53 -13.07
N LEU A 13 20.82 19.22 -12.15
CA LEU A 13 21.49 17.92 -12.09
C LEU A 13 20.51 16.78 -11.77
N SER A 14 19.52 16.97 -10.90
CA SER A 14 18.48 15.97 -10.63
C SER A 14 17.59 15.70 -11.85
N LEU A 15 17.16 16.74 -12.57
CA LEU A 15 16.42 16.59 -13.82
C LEU A 15 17.29 15.94 -14.92
N LEU A 16 18.55 16.36 -15.06
CA LEU A 16 19.51 15.73 -15.97
C LEU A 16 19.80 14.28 -15.61
N ILE A 17 19.78 13.87 -14.34
CA ILE A 17 19.95 12.46 -13.95
C ILE A 17 18.69 11.66 -14.31
N ILE A 18 17.49 12.21 -14.12
CA ILE A 18 16.23 11.55 -14.50
C ILE A 18 16.15 11.33 -16.02
N PHE A 19 16.55 12.31 -16.84
CA PHE A 19 16.60 12.14 -18.30
C PHE A 19 17.82 11.32 -18.77
N ALA A 20 19.03 11.52 -18.22
CA ALA A 20 20.23 10.79 -18.66
C ALA A 20 20.24 9.31 -18.27
N LEU A 21 19.57 8.92 -17.17
CA LEU A 21 19.36 7.50 -16.84
C LEU A 21 18.40 6.80 -17.82
N ALA A 22 17.56 7.54 -18.55
CA ALA A 22 16.79 7.04 -19.69
C ALA A 22 17.57 7.11 -21.03
N GLY A 23 18.54 8.02 -21.14
CA GLY A 23 19.31 8.29 -22.36
C GLY A 23 20.59 7.46 -22.58
N CYS A 24 21.11 6.72 -21.60
CA CYS A 24 22.34 5.92 -21.77
C CYS A 24 22.15 4.62 -22.57
N GLN A 25 21.86 4.75 -23.86
CA GLN A 25 22.00 3.68 -24.86
C GLN A 25 22.79 4.19 -26.07
N ASP A 26 24.09 3.90 -26.12
CA ASP A 26 24.69 3.59 -27.42
C ASP A 26 25.94 2.69 -27.32
N GLY A 27 25.97 1.66 -28.16
CA GLY A 27 26.95 0.58 -28.10
C GLY A 27 28.20 0.82 -28.94
N GLY A 28 29.18 1.55 -28.40
CA GLY A 28 30.51 1.66 -29.01
C GLY A 28 31.37 0.41 -28.76
N SER A 29 31.40 -0.53 -29.69
CA SER A 29 32.25 -1.73 -29.59
C SER A 29 33.75 -1.40 -29.65
N GLY A 30 34.52 -1.68 -28.58
CA GLY A 30 35.96 -1.38 -28.56
C GLY A 30 36.76 -1.96 -27.38
N ASN A 31 37.28 -3.16 -27.56
CA ASN A 31 38.37 -3.82 -26.81
C ASN A 31 38.23 -4.08 -25.30
N SER A 32 38.22 -5.38 -25.01
CA SER A 32 38.56 -6.05 -23.75
C SER A 32 39.77 -5.48 -22.99
N LEU A 33 39.68 -5.47 -21.66
CA LEU A 33 40.81 -5.78 -20.79
C LEU A 33 40.39 -6.78 -19.70
N ASN A 34 41.13 -7.88 -19.61
CA ASN A 34 41.00 -8.87 -18.54
C ASN A 34 41.46 -8.27 -17.20
N THR A 35 40.88 -8.79 -16.13
CA THR A 35 41.40 -8.64 -14.77
C THR A 35 42.66 -9.48 -14.52
N ASP A 36 43.36 -9.09 -13.46
CA ASP A 36 44.28 -9.88 -12.62
C ASP A 36 45.81 -9.89 -12.91
N PRO A 37 46.64 -9.96 -11.83
CA PRO A 37 47.68 -8.94 -11.65
C PRO A 37 49.09 -9.49 -11.37
N VAL A 38 50.14 -8.66 -11.56
CA VAL A 38 51.49 -8.89 -11.00
C VAL A 38 52.16 -7.59 -10.51
N ILE A 39 52.99 -7.75 -9.49
CA ILE A 39 53.71 -6.76 -8.66
C ILE A 39 54.98 -6.20 -9.35
N SER A 40 55.50 -5.08 -8.81
CA SER A 40 56.82 -4.44 -9.07
C SER A 40 56.97 -3.65 -10.38
N GLY A 41 57.83 -2.62 -10.48
CA GLY A 41 58.63 -1.99 -9.44
C GLY A 41 59.82 -1.19 -10.02
N ASP A 42 59.70 0.13 -9.97
CA ASP A 42 60.75 1.18 -9.91
C ASP A 42 61.88 1.29 -10.98
N THR A 43 62.34 2.54 -11.15
CA THR A 43 63.62 3.05 -11.70
C THR A 43 63.81 3.43 -13.21
N THR A 44 63.85 4.75 -13.42
CA THR A 44 64.89 5.56 -14.12
C THR A 44 65.02 5.68 -15.66
N GLY A 45 65.45 6.89 -16.10
CA GLY A 45 65.97 7.24 -17.44
C GLY A 45 65.04 8.19 -18.23
N ASP A 46 65.12 9.53 -18.19
CA ASP A 46 66.20 10.48 -18.55
C ASP A 46 66.35 10.76 -20.08
N GLY A 47 66.65 12.01 -20.44
CA GLY A 47 67.35 12.33 -21.71
C GLY A 47 66.67 13.21 -22.78
N SER A 48 66.72 14.55 -22.62
CA SER A 48 66.89 15.58 -23.69
C SER A 48 65.82 15.77 -24.80
N GLY A 49 65.69 16.92 -25.48
CA GLY A 49 66.30 18.25 -25.28
C GLY A 49 66.38 19.11 -26.56
N THR A 50 66.56 20.43 -26.39
CA THR A 50 66.86 21.48 -27.42
C THR A 50 65.71 22.00 -28.33
N GLY A 51 65.58 23.31 -28.60
CA GLY A 51 66.20 24.48 -27.95
C GLY A 51 66.14 25.81 -28.73
N SER A 52 66.27 26.95 -28.00
CA SER A 52 66.71 28.31 -28.45
C SER A 52 65.77 29.09 -29.42
N THR A 53 65.67 30.44 -29.48
CA THR A 53 66.16 31.66 -28.73
C THR A 53 65.39 32.90 -29.30
N SER A 54 65.36 34.14 -28.80
CA SER A 54 65.86 34.86 -27.58
C SER A 54 65.25 36.28 -27.54
N GLY A 55 65.16 36.93 -26.37
CA GLY A 55 64.78 38.35 -26.20
C GLY A 55 63.76 38.52 -25.05
N ASP A 56 64.13 38.69 -23.78
CA ASP A 56 64.84 39.84 -23.15
C ASP A 56 63.93 41.12 -23.15
N SER A 57 63.61 41.80 -22.03
CA SER A 57 64.22 41.82 -20.69
C SER A 57 63.26 42.24 -19.54
N SER A 58 63.61 41.82 -18.31
CA SER A 58 63.43 42.49 -16.98
C SER A 58 62.09 43.13 -16.51
N THR A 59 61.49 42.51 -15.49
CA THR A 59 61.00 43.08 -14.18
C THR A 59 60.17 44.38 -14.17
N GLU A 60 58.98 44.44 -13.55
CA GLU A 60 58.74 44.22 -12.12
C GLU A 60 57.31 43.72 -11.77
N THR A 61 57.16 43.23 -10.53
CA THR A 61 55.93 42.65 -9.95
C THR A 61 54.85 43.67 -9.60
N THR A 62 53.59 43.39 -9.94
CA THR A 62 52.43 43.60 -9.03
C THR A 62 51.18 42.85 -9.51
N THR A 63 50.59 42.06 -8.58
CA THR A 63 49.18 41.62 -8.52
C THR A 63 48.40 41.37 -9.81
N ASP A 64 48.21 40.08 -10.13
CA ASP A 64 47.31 39.61 -11.19
C ASP A 64 45.86 40.03 -10.94
N GLY A 65 45.16 40.31 -12.04
CA GLY A 65 43.84 40.93 -12.09
C GLY A 65 43.29 40.92 -13.51
N SER A 66 43.37 39.77 -14.20
CA SER A 66 42.81 39.61 -15.54
C SER A 66 41.63 38.63 -15.56
N SER A 67 40.53 39.07 -16.16
CA SER A 67 39.31 38.29 -16.33
C SER A 67 39.46 37.28 -17.46
N THR A 68 39.38 35.99 -17.15
CA THR A 68 39.21 34.92 -18.14
C THR A 68 37.75 34.46 -18.19
N THR A 69 36.97 35.08 -19.08
CA THR A 69 35.70 34.52 -19.55
C THR A 69 35.98 33.28 -20.41
N ALA A 70 36.17 32.12 -19.77
CA ALA A 70 36.20 30.83 -20.44
C ALA A 70 34.77 30.37 -20.77
N GLY A 71 34.56 29.89 -21.99
CA GLY A 71 33.26 29.75 -22.61
C GLY A 71 32.24 28.92 -21.82
N ILE A 72 31.02 29.47 -21.75
CA ILE A 72 29.80 28.66 -21.56
C ILE A 72 29.68 27.78 -22.80
N LEU A 73 29.85 26.46 -22.64
CA LEU A 73 29.35 25.50 -23.62
C LEU A 73 27.82 25.72 -23.72
N PRO A 74 27.24 25.82 -24.93
CA PRO A 74 25.79 25.86 -25.04
C PRO A 74 25.23 24.60 -24.37
N PRO A 75 24.12 24.68 -23.62
CA PRO A 75 23.49 23.48 -23.10
C PRO A 75 23.13 22.60 -24.29
N GLU A 76 23.62 21.37 -24.30
CA GLU A 76 23.10 20.36 -25.20
C GLU A 76 21.59 20.27 -24.94
N LYS A 77 20.79 20.25 -26.01
CA LYS A 77 19.35 20.05 -25.87
C LYS A 77 19.15 18.68 -25.23
N GLY A 78 18.73 18.67 -23.96
CA GLY A 78 18.22 17.47 -23.33
C GLY A 78 17.04 16.92 -24.13
N GLU A 79 16.90 15.61 -24.10
CA GLU A 79 15.81 14.90 -24.76
C GLU A 79 14.46 15.42 -24.25
N THR A 80 13.54 15.68 -25.16
CA THR A 80 12.20 16.18 -24.86
C THR A 80 11.29 15.03 -24.42
N VAL A 81 10.14 15.37 -23.82
CA VAL A 81 9.09 14.38 -23.52
C VAL A 81 8.60 13.67 -24.80
N ILE A 82 8.68 14.33 -25.96
CA ILE A 82 8.35 13.70 -27.24
C ILE A 82 9.40 12.64 -27.60
N ASP A 83 10.70 12.93 -27.46
CA ASP A 83 11.78 11.98 -27.75
C ASP A 83 11.67 10.72 -26.87
N GLU A 84 11.31 10.86 -25.59
CA GLU A 84 11.01 9.74 -24.68
C GLU A 84 9.77 8.93 -25.07
N LEU A 85 8.73 9.57 -25.61
CA LEU A 85 7.56 8.88 -26.14
C LEU A 85 7.89 8.13 -27.45
N GLU A 86 8.71 8.71 -28.33
CA GLU A 86 9.18 8.05 -29.55
C GLU A 86 10.05 6.83 -29.24
N LYS A 87 10.94 6.88 -28.25
CA LYS A 87 11.66 5.70 -27.71
C LYS A 87 10.72 4.59 -27.24
N ARG A 88 9.53 4.93 -26.76
CA ARG A 88 8.47 3.98 -26.34
C ARG A 88 7.53 3.58 -27.49
N ASN A 89 7.88 3.88 -28.75
CA ASN A 89 7.08 3.69 -29.97
C ASN A 89 5.74 4.48 -30.01
N ILE A 90 5.58 5.49 -29.15
CA ILE A 90 4.40 6.38 -29.13
C ILE A 90 4.69 7.55 -30.07
N THR A 91 4.36 7.39 -31.35
CA THR A 91 4.63 8.37 -32.41
C THR A 91 3.34 9.06 -32.90
N GLY A 92 3.48 10.20 -33.57
CA GLY A 92 2.33 10.93 -34.14
C GLY A 92 1.42 11.58 -33.10
N VAL A 93 1.99 11.98 -31.95
CA VAL A 93 1.30 12.63 -30.84
C VAL A 93 1.79 14.07 -30.61
N THR A 94 0.97 14.86 -29.92
CA THR A 94 1.28 16.18 -29.35
C THR A 94 1.15 16.08 -27.84
N VAL A 95 2.07 16.72 -27.11
CA VAL A 95 2.06 16.79 -25.65
C VAL A 95 1.84 18.25 -25.23
N ASP A 96 0.65 18.57 -24.73
CA ASP A 96 0.40 19.87 -24.09
C ASP A 96 0.87 19.76 -22.63
N LEU A 97 2.12 20.15 -22.35
CA LEU A 97 2.76 19.93 -21.03
C LEU A 97 2.07 20.64 -19.88
N ASN A 98 1.59 21.87 -20.10
CA ASN A 98 0.97 22.74 -19.11
C ASN A 98 -0.44 23.15 -19.56
N LEU A 99 -1.36 22.20 -19.62
CA LEU A 99 -2.77 22.46 -19.88
C LEU A 99 -3.45 23.03 -18.63
N LYS A 100 -3.94 24.27 -18.72
CA LYS A 100 -4.57 25.00 -17.61
C LYS A 100 -6.06 24.63 -17.48
N ILE A 101 -6.46 24.10 -16.34
CA ILE A 101 -7.85 23.77 -16.01
C ILE A 101 -8.35 24.75 -14.95
N VAL A 102 -9.19 25.72 -15.34
CA VAL A 102 -9.86 26.60 -14.38
C VAL A 102 -11.12 25.90 -13.88
N VAL A 103 -11.16 25.56 -12.59
CA VAL A 103 -12.32 25.02 -11.90
C VAL A 103 -13.09 26.17 -11.22
N PRO A 104 -14.32 26.49 -11.68
CA PRO A 104 -15.10 27.57 -11.09
C PRO A 104 -15.64 27.18 -9.70
N LYS A 105 -15.66 28.15 -8.77
CA LYS A 105 -16.28 28.01 -7.45
C LYS A 105 -17.78 27.67 -7.53
N SER A 106 -18.45 28.04 -8.63
CA SER A 106 -19.84 27.66 -8.89
C SER A 106 -20.04 26.17 -9.21
N LYS A 107 -18.97 25.44 -9.54
CA LYS A 107 -18.96 24.00 -9.83
C LYS A 107 -18.48 23.15 -8.65
N ASN A 108 -17.73 23.74 -7.71
CA ASN A 108 -17.27 23.07 -6.49
C ASN A 108 -17.78 23.80 -5.23
N PRO A 109 -18.82 23.27 -4.54
CA PRO A 109 -19.40 23.93 -3.37
C PRO A 109 -18.49 23.91 -2.13
N HIS A 110 -17.43 23.09 -2.13
CA HIS A 110 -16.43 22.98 -1.06
C HIS A 110 -15.15 23.79 -1.38
N ALA A 111 -15.13 24.55 -2.47
CA ALA A 111 -14.03 25.47 -2.80
C ALA A 111 -14.35 26.90 -2.34
N GLU A 112 -13.37 27.56 -1.72
CA GLU A 112 -13.47 28.97 -1.30
C GLU A 112 -13.45 29.95 -2.49
N ALA A 113 -12.74 29.60 -3.57
CA ALA A 113 -12.56 30.43 -4.76
C ALA A 113 -12.34 29.58 -6.03
N ASP A 114 -12.43 30.23 -7.19
CA ASP A 114 -11.99 29.64 -8.46
C ASP A 114 -10.53 29.16 -8.32
N THR A 115 -10.22 27.98 -8.85
CA THR A 115 -8.91 27.36 -8.65
C THR A 115 -8.36 26.83 -9.97
N VAL A 116 -7.04 26.94 -10.15
CA VAL A 116 -6.34 26.38 -11.31
C VAL A 116 -5.78 25.02 -10.94
N LEU A 117 -6.27 23.98 -11.61
CA LEU A 117 -5.57 22.71 -11.70
C LEU A 117 -4.72 22.70 -12.97
N TRP A 118 -3.58 22.02 -12.92
CA TRP A 118 -2.68 21.88 -14.06
C TRP A 118 -2.56 20.42 -14.50
N ALA A 119 -2.58 20.25 -15.81
CA ALA A 119 -2.58 18.95 -16.44
C ALA A 119 -1.54 18.87 -17.56
N THR A 120 -1.24 17.64 -17.97
CA THR A 120 -0.54 17.34 -19.20
C THR A 120 -1.45 16.46 -20.05
N LEU A 121 -1.69 16.87 -21.30
CA LEU A 121 -2.53 16.16 -22.26
C LEU A 121 -1.66 15.59 -23.39
N VAL A 122 -1.71 14.27 -23.57
CA VAL A 122 -1.14 13.57 -24.73
C VAL A 122 -2.30 13.22 -25.66
N LYS A 123 -2.23 13.70 -26.90
CA LYS A 123 -3.28 13.55 -27.93
C LYS A 123 -2.64 13.22 -29.27
N HIS A 124 -3.39 12.61 -30.19
CA HIS A 124 -2.88 12.33 -31.54
C HIS A 124 -2.85 13.59 -32.43
N ASN A 125 -1.97 13.61 -33.43
CA ASN A 125 -1.77 14.73 -34.37
C ASN A 125 -2.82 14.81 -35.49
N ASP A 126 -3.92 14.07 -35.37
CA ASP A 126 -5.02 14.05 -36.33
C ASP A 126 -6.29 14.71 -35.77
N ASN A 127 -7.30 14.87 -36.63
CA ASN A 127 -8.58 15.49 -36.26
C ASN A 127 -9.63 14.47 -35.76
N VAL A 128 -9.23 13.25 -35.39
CA VAL A 128 -10.17 12.20 -34.94
C VAL A 128 -10.42 12.34 -33.44
N LYS A 129 -11.67 12.61 -33.08
CA LYS A 129 -12.13 12.61 -31.69
C LYS A 129 -12.07 11.21 -31.09
N ARG A 130 -11.55 11.10 -29.86
CA ARG A 130 -11.34 9.83 -29.15
C ARG A 130 -11.77 9.92 -27.68
N PRO A 131 -12.03 8.78 -27.02
CA PRO A 131 -12.16 8.74 -25.58
C PRO A 131 -10.87 9.21 -24.90
N THR A 132 -11.02 9.80 -23.72
CA THR A 132 -9.90 10.35 -22.95
C THR A 132 -9.77 9.60 -21.63
N ILE A 133 -8.57 9.09 -21.33
CA ILE A 133 -8.26 8.43 -20.07
C ILE A 133 -7.61 9.44 -19.12
N LEU A 134 -8.21 9.60 -17.94
CA LEU A 134 -7.82 10.53 -16.89
C LEU A 134 -7.00 9.81 -15.80
N LEU A 135 -5.86 10.37 -15.47
CA LEU A 135 -5.04 10.05 -14.32
C LEU A 135 -5.04 11.28 -13.39
N ALA A 136 -5.56 11.14 -12.16
CA ALA A 136 -5.61 12.22 -11.17
C ALA A 136 -4.64 11.89 -10.03
N CYS A 137 -3.60 12.69 -9.82
CA CYS A 137 -2.50 12.34 -8.92
C CYS A 137 -2.05 13.48 -7.98
N PRO A 138 -1.67 13.14 -6.73
CA PRO A 138 -0.91 14.04 -5.85
C PRO A 138 0.62 13.95 -6.04
N TYR A 139 1.12 12.89 -6.70
CA TYR A 139 2.53 12.51 -6.71
C TYR A 139 3.34 13.02 -7.93
N ARG A 140 3.07 14.25 -8.39
CA ARG A 140 3.63 14.86 -9.62
C ARG A 140 3.16 14.16 -10.91
N ARG A 141 2.34 14.86 -11.70
CA ARG A 141 1.75 14.33 -12.94
C ARG A 141 2.76 13.81 -13.94
N GLU A 142 3.92 14.45 -14.06
CA GLU A 142 5.02 14.08 -14.98
C GLU A 142 5.71 12.76 -14.61
N VAL A 143 5.67 12.35 -13.33
CA VAL A 143 6.17 11.05 -12.90
C VAL A 143 5.09 9.99 -13.09
N MET A 144 3.89 10.25 -12.56
CA MET A 144 2.80 9.26 -12.55
C MET A 144 2.25 8.93 -13.94
N MET A 145 2.34 9.85 -14.91
CA MET A 145 1.91 9.59 -16.28
C MET A 145 2.66 8.45 -16.97
N MET A 146 3.94 8.23 -16.65
CA MET A 146 4.80 7.29 -17.38
C MET A 146 4.33 5.84 -17.26
N PHE A 147 3.70 5.48 -16.14
CA PHE A 147 3.10 4.16 -15.93
C PHE A 147 1.87 3.88 -16.81
N ASN A 148 1.20 4.93 -17.31
CA ASN A 148 -0.11 4.81 -17.98
C ASN A 148 -0.16 5.36 -19.42
N VAL A 149 0.78 6.22 -19.82
CA VAL A 149 0.77 6.92 -21.13
C VAL A 149 0.76 5.97 -22.34
N ALA A 150 1.23 4.72 -22.18
CA ALA A 150 1.16 3.68 -23.22
C ALA A 150 -0.28 3.41 -23.73
N ILE A 151 -1.32 3.79 -22.98
CA ILE A 151 -2.72 3.72 -23.41
C ILE A 151 -3.00 4.53 -24.69
N VAL A 152 -2.19 5.55 -25.00
CA VAL A 152 -2.31 6.34 -26.22
C VAL A 152 -2.09 5.49 -27.47
N SER A 153 -1.22 4.48 -27.42
CA SER A 153 -1.02 3.53 -28.52
C SER A 153 -2.25 2.65 -28.81
N ALA A 154 -3.17 2.50 -27.86
CA ALA A 154 -4.46 1.85 -28.08
C ALA A 154 -5.51 2.81 -28.70
N GLY A 155 -5.15 4.05 -29.04
CA GLY A 155 -6.06 5.02 -29.66
C GLY A 155 -6.96 5.74 -28.65
N TYR A 156 -6.36 6.18 -27.54
CA TYR A 156 -6.97 7.06 -26.54
C TYR A 156 -6.23 8.38 -26.45
N ASN A 157 -6.91 9.46 -26.08
CA ASN A 157 -6.19 10.60 -25.49
C ASN A 157 -5.86 10.26 -24.03
N PHE A 158 -4.78 10.81 -23.49
CA PHE A 158 -4.40 10.61 -22.09
C PHE A 158 -4.16 11.95 -21.40
N ILE A 159 -4.80 12.18 -20.25
CA ILE A 159 -4.63 13.41 -19.45
C ILE A 159 -4.22 13.06 -18.02
N SER A 160 -3.09 13.60 -17.60
CA SER A 160 -2.59 13.49 -16.21
C SER A 160 -2.78 14.84 -15.52
N VAL A 161 -3.42 14.86 -14.35
CA VAL A 161 -3.81 16.08 -13.62
C VAL A 161 -3.17 16.06 -12.23
N ASP A 162 -2.43 17.11 -11.89
CA ASP A 162 -2.05 17.35 -10.49
C ASP A 162 -3.32 17.76 -9.71
N ILE A 163 -3.67 17.05 -8.64
CA ILE A 163 -4.84 17.43 -7.83
C ILE A 163 -4.59 18.72 -7.04
N ARG A 164 -5.65 19.35 -6.53
CA ARG A 164 -5.60 20.63 -5.78
C ARG A 164 -4.52 20.62 -4.70
N GLY A 165 -3.73 21.70 -4.63
CA GLY A 165 -2.66 21.86 -3.64
C GLY A 165 -1.47 20.91 -3.80
N THR A 166 -1.34 20.20 -4.93
CA THR A 166 -0.23 19.28 -5.19
C THR A 166 0.45 19.59 -6.52
N GLY A 167 1.71 19.15 -6.67
CA GLY A 167 2.48 19.33 -7.91
C GLY A 167 2.49 20.77 -8.41
N SER A 168 1.94 21.01 -9.59
CA SER A 168 1.79 22.37 -10.14
C SER A 168 0.44 23.02 -9.87
N SER A 169 -0.53 22.33 -9.27
CA SER A 169 -1.89 22.84 -9.03
C SER A 169 -1.97 23.80 -7.85
N ALA A 170 -2.86 24.78 -7.96
CA ALA A 170 -3.12 25.76 -6.92
C ALA A 170 -4.15 25.26 -5.88
N GLY A 171 -4.42 26.09 -4.88
CA GLY A 171 -5.35 25.77 -3.78
C GLY A 171 -4.68 25.02 -2.63
N ASP A 172 -5.49 24.56 -1.68
CA ASP A 172 -5.03 23.80 -0.52
C ASP A 172 -5.28 22.30 -0.69
N TRP A 173 -4.27 21.48 -0.38
CA TRP A 173 -4.40 20.02 -0.38
C TRP A 173 -5.25 19.59 0.81
N ASP A 174 -6.46 19.10 0.52
CA ASP A 174 -7.36 18.49 1.49
C ASP A 174 -7.53 17.03 1.11
N SER A 175 -6.64 16.18 1.62
CA SER A 175 -6.51 14.81 1.14
C SER A 175 -7.82 14.02 1.22
N PHE A 176 -8.24 13.47 0.08
CA PHE A 176 -9.50 12.76 -0.13
C PHE A 176 -10.73 13.60 0.26
N GLY A 177 -10.59 14.91 0.38
CA GLY A 177 -11.66 15.81 0.80
C GLY A 177 -12.73 15.97 -0.27
N LEU A 178 -13.94 16.36 0.14
CA LEU A 178 -15.04 16.62 -0.79
C LEU A 178 -14.65 17.61 -1.89
N VAL A 179 -13.74 18.55 -1.61
CA VAL A 179 -13.22 19.50 -2.61
C VAL A 179 -12.52 18.79 -3.79
N GLU A 180 -11.73 17.73 -3.54
CA GLU A 180 -11.07 16.95 -4.60
C GLU A 180 -12.10 16.16 -5.43
N HIS A 181 -13.18 15.69 -4.80
CA HIS A 181 -14.24 14.92 -5.48
C HIS A 181 -14.95 15.79 -6.52
N TYR A 182 -15.33 17.03 -6.14
CA TYR A 182 -16.01 17.96 -7.05
C TYR A 182 -15.07 18.53 -8.11
N ASP A 183 -13.79 18.73 -7.79
CA ASP A 183 -12.77 19.09 -8.78
C ASP A 183 -12.67 18.01 -9.87
N MET A 184 -12.54 16.74 -9.49
CA MET A 184 -12.48 15.64 -10.47
C MET A 184 -13.81 15.45 -11.21
N LYS A 185 -14.95 15.63 -10.54
CA LYS A 185 -16.26 15.68 -11.20
C LYS A 185 -16.30 16.73 -12.31
N TYR A 186 -15.79 17.94 -12.06
CA TYR A 186 -15.70 18.99 -13.08
C TYR A 186 -14.73 18.62 -14.22
N VAL A 187 -13.58 18.01 -13.91
CA VAL A 187 -12.65 17.53 -14.94
C VAL A 187 -13.33 16.51 -15.87
N ILE A 188 -14.11 15.59 -15.31
CA ILE A 188 -14.78 14.49 -16.02
C ILE A 188 -15.99 14.98 -16.83
N ASP A 189 -16.90 15.74 -16.22
CA ASP A 189 -18.21 16.06 -16.82
C ASP A 189 -18.23 17.39 -17.60
N ASP A 190 -17.35 18.35 -17.29
CA ASP A 190 -17.31 19.66 -17.95
C ASP A 190 -16.05 19.86 -18.81
N PHE A 191 -14.86 19.62 -18.25
CA PHE A 191 -13.60 19.97 -18.92
C PHE A 191 -13.24 19.03 -20.07
N ILE A 192 -13.08 17.72 -19.81
CA ILE A 192 -12.65 16.76 -20.83
C ILE A 192 -13.60 16.74 -22.04
N PRO A 193 -14.94 16.74 -21.89
CA PRO A 193 -15.87 16.79 -23.03
C PRO A 193 -15.78 18.08 -23.86
N SER A 194 -15.26 19.18 -23.31
CA SER A 194 -15.05 20.44 -24.02
C SER A 194 -13.82 20.42 -24.95
N LEU A 195 -12.88 19.49 -24.74
CA LEU A 195 -11.65 19.38 -25.53
C LEU A 195 -11.96 19.00 -26.99
N ALA A 196 -11.35 19.70 -27.94
CA ALA A 196 -11.58 19.47 -29.36
C ALA A 196 -11.24 18.03 -29.83
N CYS A 197 -10.25 17.40 -29.18
CA CYS A 197 -9.83 16.01 -29.44
C CYS A 197 -10.69 14.94 -28.72
N SER A 198 -11.58 15.32 -27.81
CA SER A 198 -12.43 14.37 -27.07
C SER A 198 -13.71 14.03 -27.84
N ASP A 199 -14.13 12.77 -27.76
CA ASP A 199 -15.47 12.31 -28.16
C ASP A 199 -16.52 12.43 -27.02
N GLY A 200 -16.09 12.88 -25.84
CA GLY A 200 -16.92 13.01 -24.63
C GLY A 200 -17.00 11.77 -23.75
N LYS A 201 -16.34 10.66 -24.10
CA LYS A 201 -16.20 9.49 -23.22
C LYS A 201 -14.94 9.60 -22.37
N VAL A 202 -15.06 9.32 -21.08
CA VAL A 202 -13.96 9.39 -20.11
C VAL A 202 -13.75 8.03 -19.44
N GLY A 203 -12.50 7.60 -19.32
CA GLY A 203 -12.11 6.51 -18.41
C GLY A 203 -11.17 7.04 -17.33
N MET A 204 -11.03 6.35 -16.20
CA MET A 204 -9.99 6.66 -15.20
C MET A 204 -9.19 5.42 -14.81
N VAL A 205 -7.90 5.62 -14.53
CA VAL A 205 -6.95 4.57 -14.11
C VAL A 205 -6.00 5.11 -13.05
N GLY A 206 -5.38 4.22 -12.28
CA GLY A 206 -4.29 4.54 -11.35
C GLY A 206 -4.33 3.72 -10.07
N GLY A 207 -3.17 3.60 -9.42
CA GLY A 207 -3.00 2.89 -8.15
C GLY A 207 -3.06 3.77 -6.91
N SER A 208 -3.34 3.15 -5.76
CA SER A 208 -3.30 3.81 -4.44
C SER A 208 -4.25 5.02 -4.41
N TYR A 209 -3.78 6.20 -4.00
CA TYR A 209 -4.51 7.47 -4.08
C TYR A 209 -5.22 7.68 -5.42
N LEU A 210 -4.54 7.39 -6.54
CA LEU A 210 -5.09 7.58 -7.87
C LEU A 210 -6.24 6.60 -8.16
N GLY A 211 -6.27 5.44 -7.49
CA GLY A 211 -7.38 4.50 -7.48
C GLY A 211 -8.55 5.00 -6.61
N ILE A 212 -8.23 5.47 -5.40
CA ILE A 212 -9.21 5.99 -4.43
C ILE A 212 -9.99 7.17 -5.02
N THR A 213 -9.30 8.12 -5.67
CA THR A 213 -9.90 9.28 -6.35
C THR A 213 -10.93 8.88 -7.40
N GLN A 214 -10.81 7.72 -8.06
CA GLN A 214 -11.79 7.25 -9.04
C GLN A 214 -13.12 6.91 -8.36
N LEU A 215 -13.08 6.18 -7.25
CA LEU A 215 -14.26 5.81 -6.47
C LEU A 215 -14.94 7.07 -5.88
N LEU A 216 -14.14 8.01 -5.40
CA LEU A 216 -14.61 9.26 -4.82
C LEU A 216 -15.25 10.20 -5.85
N ALA A 217 -14.66 10.32 -7.05
CA ALA A 217 -15.24 11.10 -8.15
C ALA A 217 -16.50 10.44 -8.73
N ALA A 218 -16.48 9.10 -8.89
CA ALA A 218 -17.60 8.31 -9.42
C ALA A 218 -18.89 8.49 -8.61
N GLY A 219 -18.80 8.74 -7.31
CA GLY A 219 -19.96 9.04 -6.45
C GLY A 219 -20.67 10.37 -6.77
N LEU A 220 -20.01 11.29 -7.47
CA LEU A 220 -20.53 12.64 -7.75
C LEU A 220 -20.89 12.93 -9.20
N ILE A 221 -20.41 12.13 -10.17
CA ILE A 221 -20.60 12.38 -11.60
C ILE A 221 -22.06 12.52 -12.03
N ASP A 222 -22.27 13.29 -13.09
CA ASP A 222 -23.59 13.51 -13.66
C ASP A 222 -24.15 12.23 -14.30
N ARG A 223 -25.46 12.09 -14.18
CA ARG A 223 -26.23 10.96 -14.70
C ARG A 223 -27.31 11.45 -15.64
N ASP A 224 -27.63 10.64 -16.66
CA ASP A 224 -28.76 10.90 -17.54
C ASP A 224 -30.11 10.53 -16.89
N ALA A 225 -31.21 10.71 -17.64
CA ALA A 225 -32.56 10.43 -17.15
C ALA A 225 -32.82 8.93 -16.83
N SER A 226 -31.96 8.01 -17.27
CA SER A 226 -32.00 6.58 -16.97
C SER A 226 -31.04 6.16 -15.84
N GLY A 227 -30.28 7.12 -15.28
CA GLY A 227 -29.33 6.90 -14.21
C GLY A 227 -27.92 6.49 -14.68
N GLU A 228 -27.68 6.47 -16.00
CA GLU A 228 -26.38 6.15 -16.60
C GLU A 228 -25.39 7.30 -16.40
N PRO A 229 -24.10 7.04 -16.15
CA PRO A 229 -23.04 8.05 -16.26
C PRO A 229 -23.08 8.82 -17.59
N VAL A 230 -23.06 10.16 -17.57
CA VAL A 230 -23.05 10.94 -18.83
C VAL A 230 -21.71 10.78 -19.55
N HIS A 231 -20.59 11.05 -18.85
CA HIS A 231 -19.25 11.08 -19.45
C HIS A 231 -18.31 9.96 -18.99
N LEU A 232 -18.31 9.57 -17.71
CA LEU A 232 -17.46 8.50 -17.18
C LEU A 232 -17.96 7.10 -17.61
N LYS A 233 -17.20 6.36 -18.43
CA LYS A 233 -17.62 5.08 -19.04
C LYS A 233 -16.93 3.83 -18.51
N ALA A 234 -15.84 3.98 -17.74
CA ALA A 234 -15.20 2.89 -16.99
C ALA A 234 -14.16 3.45 -16.02
N ILE A 235 -13.93 2.76 -14.91
CA ILE A 235 -12.82 3.03 -13.98
C ILE A 235 -12.01 1.76 -13.68
N LEU A 236 -10.73 1.92 -13.40
CA LEU A 236 -9.79 0.86 -13.01
C LEU A 236 -9.00 1.30 -11.75
N PRO A 237 -9.62 1.23 -10.56
CA PRO A 237 -8.95 1.53 -9.30
C PRO A 237 -8.07 0.35 -8.82
N GLN A 238 -6.75 0.54 -8.85
CA GLN A 238 -5.76 -0.43 -8.35
C GLN A 238 -5.37 -0.12 -6.90
N VAL A 239 -5.26 -1.15 -6.07
CA VAL A 239 -5.07 -1.11 -4.61
C VAL A 239 -5.84 0.04 -3.91
N PRO A 240 -7.18 0.13 -4.07
CA PRO A 240 -7.96 1.21 -3.47
C PRO A 240 -8.38 0.93 -2.02
N MET A 241 -8.25 1.96 -1.19
CA MET A 241 -8.87 2.07 0.13
C MET A 241 -10.40 2.18 0.05
N ALA A 242 -11.08 1.67 1.08
CA ALA A 242 -12.51 1.92 1.32
C ALA A 242 -12.77 2.88 2.49
N ASP A 243 -11.97 2.76 3.55
CA ASP A 243 -12.20 3.27 4.90
C ASP A 243 -10.92 3.92 5.43
N VAL A 244 -10.82 5.25 5.44
CA VAL A 244 -9.60 5.95 5.89
C VAL A 244 -9.24 5.54 7.31
N TYR A 245 -10.24 5.42 8.19
CA TYR A 245 -9.99 5.15 9.59
C TYR A 245 -9.49 3.72 9.77
N ARG A 246 -10.18 2.71 9.23
CA ARG A 246 -9.87 1.30 9.51
C ARG A 246 -8.83 0.68 8.57
N ASP A 247 -8.65 1.21 7.36
CA ASP A 247 -7.73 0.65 6.37
C ASP A 247 -6.30 1.21 6.46
N ILE A 248 -6.08 2.42 7.02
CA ILE A 248 -4.72 3.02 7.12
C ILE A 248 -4.42 3.86 8.38
N VAL A 249 -5.40 4.40 9.12
CA VAL A 249 -5.08 5.26 10.28
C VAL A 249 -5.11 4.49 11.60
N MET A 250 -6.09 3.61 11.80
CA MET A 250 -6.27 2.82 13.02
C MET A 250 -6.73 1.38 12.75
N HIS A 251 -5.83 0.41 12.91
CA HIS A 251 -6.10 -1.01 12.71
C HIS A 251 -6.66 -1.63 13.99
N GLY A 252 -7.96 -1.91 13.98
CA GLY A 252 -8.68 -2.36 15.16
C GLY A 252 -8.63 -1.36 16.33
N GLY A 253 -8.41 -0.07 16.05
CA GLY A 253 -8.22 0.97 17.05
C GLY A 253 -6.78 1.21 17.53
N ASN A 254 -5.79 0.55 16.91
CA ASN A 254 -4.37 0.83 17.12
C ASN A 254 -3.85 1.78 16.05
N ILE A 255 -3.16 2.86 16.43
CA ILE A 255 -2.64 3.88 15.50
C ILE A 255 -1.53 3.28 14.62
N ASP A 256 -1.64 3.44 13.30
CA ASP A 256 -0.51 3.23 12.38
C ASP A 256 0.58 4.28 12.59
N LEU A 257 1.81 3.79 12.72
CA LEU A 257 3.02 4.58 12.90
C LEU A 257 3.91 4.55 11.64
N LEU A 258 3.66 3.64 10.69
CA LEU A 258 4.57 3.37 9.59
C LEU A 258 4.11 3.95 8.26
N PHE A 259 2.87 3.67 7.86
CA PHE A 259 2.37 4.08 6.54
C PHE A 259 2.00 5.57 6.49
N ILE A 260 1.11 6.04 7.37
CA ILE A 260 0.59 7.42 7.36
C ILE A 260 1.70 8.46 7.48
N PRO A 261 2.65 8.38 8.44
CA PRO A 261 3.71 9.38 8.55
C PRO A 261 4.69 9.35 7.36
N MET A 262 4.97 8.16 6.82
CA MET A 262 5.80 8.00 5.63
C MET A 262 5.13 8.61 4.39
N TRP A 263 3.85 8.27 4.16
CA TRP A 263 3.08 8.71 3.00
C TRP A 263 2.86 10.23 3.00
N LEU A 264 2.47 10.82 4.13
CA LEU A 264 2.37 12.28 4.27
C LEU A 264 3.72 12.96 3.99
N GLY A 265 4.82 12.41 4.53
CA GLY A 265 6.17 12.91 4.27
C GLY A 265 6.60 12.82 2.80
N ILE A 266 6.15 11.81 2.06
CA ILE A 266 6.38 11.68 0.62
C ILE A 266 5.62 12.76 -0.16
N VAL A 267 4.34 13.01 0.15
CA VAL A 267 3.55 14.06 -0.52
C VAL A 267 4.15 15.44 -0.24
N ASP A 268 4.43 15.75 1.03
CA ASP A 268 5.06 17.00 1.46
C ASP A 268 6.43 17.23 0.77
N MET A 269 7.25 16.17 0.63
CA MET A 269 8.53 16.23 -0.08
C MET A 269 8.35 16.51 -1.57
N LEU A 270 7.40 15.85 -2.24
CA LEU A 270 7.12 16.05 -3.67
C LEU A 270 6.51 17.44 -3.95
N ALA A 271 5.72 17.98 -3.01
CA ALA A 271 5.20 19.34 -3.05
C ALA A 271 6.29 20.41 -2.85
N ALA A 272 7.38 20.08 -2.13
CA ALA A 272 8.54 20.96 -1.97
C ALA A 272 9.47 21.03 -3.21
N LEU A 273 9.23 20.22 -4.26
CA LEU A 273 9.94 20.29 -5.53
C LEU A 273 9.38 21.42 -6.42
N PRO A 274 10.21 22.16 -7.18
CA PRO A 274 9.71 23.21 -8.09
C PRO A 274 8.63 22.69 -9.05
N PRO A 275 7.47 23.37 -9.19
CA PRO A 275 6.44 23.04 -10.17
C PRO A 275 6.97 22.96 -11.61
N LEU A 276 6.40 22.08 -12.43
CA LEU A 276 6.78 21.90 -13.85
C LEU A 276 6.68 23.21 -14.65
N LEU A 277 5.77 24.10 -14.23
CA LEU A 277 5.60 25.47 -14.74
C LEU A 277 6.89 26.30 -14.76
N VAL A 278 7.90 25.95 -13.95
CA VAL A 278 9.21 26.60 -13.99
C VAL A 278 9.83 26.56 -15.40
N LEU A 279 9.48 25.56 -16.22
CA LEU A 279 9.96 25.40 -17.59
C LEU A 279 9.09 26.11 -18.66
N GLY A 280 7.98 26.77 -18.30
CA GLY A 280 7.08 27.38 -19.30
C GLY A 280 6.41 26.35 -20.23
N GLU A 281 5.82 26.80 -21.34
CA GLU A 281 5.11 25.90 -22.29
C GLU A 281 6.09 25.14 -23.21
N ASP A 282 7.07 25.83 -23.78
CA ASP A 282 8.07 25.28 -24.72
C ASP A 282 9.32 24.67 -24.05
N GLY A 283 9.30 24.46 -22.72
CA GLY A 283 10.48 24.05 -21.95
C GLY A 283 11.49 25.19 -21.65
N VAL A 284 11.16 26.43 -22.03
CA VAL A 284 11.93 27.64 -21.69
C VAL A 284 11.18 28.47 -20.62
N PRO A 285 11.81 28.75 -19.45
CA PRO A 285 11.22 29.59 -18.40
C PRO A 285 10.84 31.00 -18.88
N THR A 286 9.64 31.47 -18.54
CA THR A 286 9.22 32.87 -18.72
C THR A 286 9.11 33.56 -17.35
N ALA A 287 9.08 34.91 -17.33
CA ALA A 287 8.90 35.64 -16.07
C ALA A 287 7.57 35.29 -15.37
N GLU A 288 6.48 35.19 -16.15
CA GLU A 288 5.16 34.78 -15.66
C GLU A 288 5.17 33.35 -15.11
N SER A 289 5.81 32.41 -15.80
CA SER A 289 5.88 31.01 -15.36
C SER A 289 6.76 30.82 -14.11
N LEU A 290 7.79 31.67 -13.94
CA LEU A 290 8.61 31.74 -12.73
C LEU A 290 7.84 32.32 -11.55
N ASP A 291 7.05 33.37 -11.76
CA ASP A 291 6.24 34.01 -10.70
C ASP A 291 5.10 33.07 -10.25
N GLU A 292 4.38 32.43 -11.19
CA GLU A 292 3.31 31.46 -10.87
C GLU A 292 3.87 30.22 -10.16
N SER A 293 4.98 29.64 -10.66
CA SER A 293 5.70 28.53 -10.01
C SER A 293 6.16 28.89 -8.59
N THR A 294 6.68 30.11 -8.40
CA THR A 294 7.10 30.61 -7.08
C THR A 294 5.90 30.81 -6.14
N ALA A 295 4.77 31.28 -6.63
CA ALA A 295 3.56 31.46 -5.82
C ALA A 295 3.00 30.11 -5.34
N ILE A 296 2.92 29.11 -6.22
CA ILE A 296 2.47 27.75 -5.91
C ILE A 296 3.40 27.08 -4.88
N LEU A 297 4.72 27.11 -5.10
CA LEU A 297 5.68 26.53 -4.16
C LEU A 297 5.60 27.16 -2.76
N ASN A 298 5.36 28.48 -2.67
CA ASN A 298 5.14 29.17 -1.39
C ASN A 298 3.79 28.86 -0.73
N ALA A 299 2.79 28.34 -1.46
CA ALA A 299 1.55 27.82 -0.89
C ALA A 299 1.78 26.43 -0.30
N HIS A 300 2.37 25.52 -1.08
CA HIS A 300 2.73 24.16 -0.66
C HIS A 300 3.53 24.13 0.65
N PHE A 301 4.58 24.96 0.75
CA PHE A 301 5.39 25.06 1.99
C PHE A 301 4.62 25.53 3.23
N LYS A 302 3.46 26.20 3.08
CA LYS A 302 2.58 26.55 4.22
C LYS A 302 1.66 25.41 4.61
N GLN A 303 1.30 24.56 3.65
CA GLN A 303 0.35 23.45 3.81
C GLN A 303 0.98 22.18 4.39
N MET A 304 2.31 21.98 4.30
CA MET A 304 3.01 20.85 4.93
C MET A 304 2.70 20.71 6.45
N LEU A 305 2.31 21.80 7.14
CA LEU A 305 1.88 21.73 8.54
C LEU A 305 0.48 21.12 8.71
N VAL A 306 -0.39 21.21 7.70
CA VAL A 306 -1.74 20.58 7.71
C VAL A 306 -1.62 19.06 7.72
N SER A 307 -0.69 18.50 6.95
CA SER A 307 -0.33 17.07 6.96
C SER A 307 -0.09 16.55 8.39
N THR A 308 0.57 17.34 9.24
CA THR A 308 0.89 16.93 10.63
C THR A 308 -0.34 16.77 11.53
N SER A 309 -1.47 17.41 11.21
CA SER A 309 -2.69 17.32 12.04
C SER A 309 -3.22 15.89 12.17
N TRP A 310 -3.10 15.08 11.10
CA TRP A 310 -3.50 13.66 11.08
C TRP A 310 -2.81 12.81 12.16
N ILE A 311 -1.64 13.24 12.65
CA ILE A 311 -0.77 12.48 13.56
C ILE A 311 -0.82 13.04 14.99
N PHE A 312 -1.08 14.34 15.17
CA PHE A 312 -0.96 15.01 16.48
C PHE A 312 -2.27 15.56 17.05
N ASP A 313 -3.33 15.70 16.26
CA ASP A 313 -4.63 16.19 16.76
C ASP A 313 -5.35 15.10 17.57
N THR A 314 -5.54 15.34 18.88
CA THR A 314 -6.25 14.43 19.77
C THR A 314 -7.75 14.36 19.47
N GLY A 315 -8.31 15.34 18.77
CA GLY A 315 -9.67 15.32 18.24
C GLY A 315 -9.89 14.29 17.13
N LEU A 316 -8.81 13.77 16.53
CA LEU A 316 -8.84 12.73 15.50
C LEU A 316 -8.59 11.31 16.05
N MET A 317 -8.52 11.12 17.37
CA MET A 317 -8.31 9.80 17.98
C MET A 317 -9.44 8.77 17.74
N ASN A 318 -10.63 9.21 17.33
CA ASN A 318 -11.81 8.36 17.16
C ASN A 318 -12.36 8.45 15.73
N GLU A 319 -13.07 7.42 15.29
CA GLU A 319 -13.83 7.46 14.03
C GLU A 319 -14.83 8.62 14.05
N GLY A 320 -14.94 9.36 12.95
CA GLY A 320 -15.79 10.54 12.89
C GLY A 320 -15.94 11.13 11.51
N ASP A 321 -16.58 12.30 11.44
CA ASP A 321 -16.91 13.02 10.21
C ASP A 321 -15.69 13.34 9.34
N PHE A 322 -14.52 13.54 9.96
CA PHE A 322 -13.25 13.79 9.27
C PHE A 322 -12.84 12.61 8.37
N TYR A 323 -12.74 11.40 8.94
CA TYR A 323 -12.38 10.20 8.19
C TYR A 323 -13.51 9.75 7.27
N THR A 324 -14.75 9.88 7.73
CA THR A 324 -15.96 9.57 6.96
C THR A 324 -15.94 10.23 5.60
N LYS A 325 -15.84 11.57 5.55
CA LYS A 325 -15.97 12.35 4.30
C LYS A 325 -14.84 12.10 3.30
N ARG A 326 -13.78 11.42 3.75
CA ARG A 326 -12.57 11.03 3.02
C ARG A 326 -12.55 9.57 2.57
N SER A 327 -13.56 8.79 2.96
CA SER A 327 -13.63 7.34 2.72
C SER A 327 -14.50 7.02 1.51
N ALA A 328 -14.04 6.18 0.59
CA ALA A 328 -14.79 5.80 -0.62
C ALA A 328 -16.15 5.16 -0.31
N MET A 329 -16.30 4.54 0.86
CA MET A 329 -17.57 3.97 1.34
C MET A 329 -18.74 4.97 1.45
N ILE A 330 -18.50 6.29 1.43
CA ILE A 330 -19.60 7.27 1.46
C ILE A 330 -20.56 7.12 0.27
N TYR A 331 -20.06 6.58 -0.84
CA TYR A 331 -20.81 6.35 -2.08
C TYR A 331 -21.21 4.88 -2.30
N TRP A 332 -21.11 4.02 -1.28
CA TRP A 332 -21.60 2.65 -1.36
C TRP A 332 -23.13 2.59 -1.30
N PRO A 333 -23.77 1.60 -1.95
CA PRO A 333 -25.22 1.39 -1.85
C PRO A 333 -25.62 0.78 -0.49
N VAL A 334 -24.75 -0.03 0.13
CA VAL A 334 -24.90 -0.48 1.52
C VAL A 334 -24.47 0.69 2.42
N LYS A 335 -25.26 1.00 3.44
CA LYS A 335 -25.09 2.14 4.36
C LYS A 335 -25.59 1.78 5.76
N PRO A 336 -25.12 2.46 6.83
CA PRO A 336 -25.74 2.33 8.15
C PRO A 336 -27.22 2.78 8.13
N ALA A 337 -27.99 2.32 9.11
CA ALA A 337 -29.38 2.75 9.29
C ALA A 337 -29.47 4.28 9.47
N GLY A 338 -30.31 4.94 8.66
CA GLY A 338 -30.39 6.40 8.59
C GLY A 338 -29.44 7.04 7.56
N GLY A 339 -28.52 6.27 6.96
CA GLY A 339 -27.54 6.75 6.00
C GLY A 339 -26.39 7.51 6.66
N TRP A 340 -25.60 8.21 5.85
CA TRP A 340 -24.52 9.06 6.34
C TRP A 340 -25.02 10.49 6.61
N GLY A 341 -24.55 11.11 7.70
CA GLY A 341 -25.06 12.40 8.22
C GLY A 341 -24.73 13.67 7.43
N PHE A 342 -24.56 13.61 6.11
CA PHE A 342 -24.23 14.75 5.24
C PHE A 342 -24.76 14.53 3.82
N ALA A 343 -24.84 15.60 3.01
CA ALA A 343 -25.58 15.61 1.74
C ALA A 343 -25.05 14.62 0.69
N GLU A 344 -23.74 14.60 0.44
CA GLU A 344 -23.10 13.64 -0.46
C GLU A 344 -23.31 12.19 0.00
N GLY A 345 -23.49 12.00 1.30
CA GLY A 345 -23.82 10.74 1.95
C GLY A 345 -25.14 10.10 1.52
N SER A 346 -26.01 10.81 0.81
CA SER A 346 -27.20 10.22 0.16
C SER A 346 -26.88 9.59 -1.20
N ARG A 347 -25.81 10.02 -1.89
CA ARG A 347 -25.43 9.55 -3.23
C ARG A 347 -24.81 8.15 -3.20
N THR A 348 -24.70 7.54 -4.38
CA THR A 348 -23.96 6.29 -4.59
C THR A 348 -23.09 6.42 -5.83
N MET A 349 -22.19 5.47 -6.08
CA MET A 349 -21.69 5.24 -7.44
C MET A 349 -22.86 4.81 -8.36
N PRO A 350 -22.88 5.21 -9.65
CA PRO A 350 -23.87 4.72 -10.61
C PRO A 350 -23.72 3.22 -10.81
N SER A 351 -24.80 2.45 -10.62
CA SER A 351 -24.79 0.97 -10.66
C SER A 351 -24.36 0.36 -12.00
N LYS A 352 -24.30 1.17 -13.06
CA LYS A 352 -23.93 0.76 -14.41
C LYS A 352 -22.58 1.36 -14.86
N LEU A 353 -21.84 2.01 -13.97
CA LEU A 353 -20.46 2.37 -14.23
C LEU A 353 -19.62 1.10 -14.19
N PRO A 354 -18.90 0.71 -15.26
CA PRO A 354 -17.98 -0.41 -15.19
C PRO A 354 -16.80 -0.12 -14.26
N VAL A 355 -16.54 -1.02 -13.30
CA VAL A 355 -15.46 -0.92 -12.32
C VAL A 355 -14.64 -2.21 -12.30
N MET A 356 -13.36 -2.13 -12.67
CA MET A 356 -12.38 -3.21 -12.44
C MET A 356 -11.47 -2.82 -11.28
N THR A 357 -11.66 -3.44 -10.12
CA THR A 357 -10.79 -3.21 -8.97
C THR A 357 -9.74 -4.31 -8.86
N VAL A 358 -8.53 -3.92 -8.46
CA VAL A 358 -7.39 -4.82 -8.36
C VAL A 358 -6.71 -4.60 -7.01
N GLY A 359 -6.27 -5.65 -6.33
CA GLY A 359 -5.54 -5.55 -5.05
C GLY A 359 -4.66 -6.76 -4.80
N GLY A 360 -3.97 -6.79 -3.65
CA GLY A 360 -3.07 -7.88 -3.28
C GLY A 360 -3.41 -8.50 -1.92
N TRP A 361 -2.99 -9.73 -1.67
CA TRP A 361 -3.12 -10.34 -0.33
C TRP A 361 -2.21 -9.68 0.72
N PHE A 362 -1.07 -9.14 0.27
CA PHE A 362 -0.09 -8.42 1.09
C PHE A 362 -0.14 -6.90 0.92
N ASP A 363 -1.20 -6.38 0.29
CA ASP A 363 -1.43 -4.95 0.09
C ASP A 363 -2.00 -4.27 1.34
N ILE A 364 -1.59 -3.04 1.64
CA ILE A 364 -2.15 -2.26 2.77
C ILE A 364 -3.66 -2.01 2.64
N PHE A 365 -4.23 -2.13 1.44
CA PHE A 365 -5.67 -1.96 1.18
C PHE A 365 -6.38 -3.27 0.79
N THR A 366 -5.90 -4.47 1.16
CA THR A 366 -6.60 -5.74 0.90
C THR A 366 -8.06 -5.70 1.36
N ARG A 367 -8.31 -5.24 2.60
CA ARG A 367 -9.66 -5.05 3.15
C ARG A 367 -10.48 -4.07 2.30
N GLY A 368 -9.91 -2.90 1.99
CA GLY A 368 -10.60 -1.84 1.25
C GLY A 368 -11.00 -2.25 -0.17
N THR A 369 -10.09 -2.92 -0.89
CA THR A 369 -10.31 -3.43 -2.24
C THR A 369 -11.46 -4.44 -2.26
N ILE A 370 -11.40 -5.44 -1.38
CA ILE A 370 -12.37 -6.53 -1.34
C ILE A 370 -13.75 -6.02 -0.89
N ASN A 371 -13.81 -5.17 0.13
CA ASN A 371 -15.06 -4.57 0.59
C ASN A 371 -15.68 -3.63 -0.47
N THR A 372 -14.86 -2.94 -1.27
CA THR A 372 -15.34 -2.16 -2.42
C THR A 372 -16.04 -3.06 -3.43
N TYR A 373 -15.45 -4.20 -3.83
CA TYR A 373 -16.09 -5.12 -4.77
C TYR A 373 -17.36 -5.80 -4.22
N GLN A 374 -17.31 -6.21 -2.95
CA GLN A 374 -18.40 -6.95 -2.29
C GLN A 374 -19.58 -6.04 -1.95
N TYR A 375 -19.33 -4.93 -1.26
CA TYR A 375 -20.38 -4.04 -0.73
C TYR A 375 -20.55 -2.78 -1.58
N GLY A 376 -19.45 -2.13 -1.97
CA GLY A 376 -19.49 -0.92 -2.80
C GLY A 376 -20.07 -1.13 -4.19
N LEU A 377 -19.80 -2.30 -4.79
CA LEU A 377 -20.34 -2.72 -6.09
C LEU A 377 -21.48 -3.76 -5.95
N SER A 378 -22.12 -3.87 -4.78
CA SER A 378 -23.23 -4.81 -4.56
C SER A 378 -24.48 -4.52 -5.42
N ALA A 379 -24.68 -3.25 -5.80
CA ALA A 379 -25.75 -2.81 -6.69
C ALA A 379 -25.37 -2.82 -8.18
N HIS A 380 -24.15 -3.24 -8.55
CA HIS A 380 -23.72 -3.31 -9.95
C HIS A 380 -24.05 -4.67 -10.56
N ASP A 381 -24.39 -4.69 -11.85
CA ASP A 381 -24.55 -5.92 -12.61
C ASP A 381 -23.22 -6.68 -12.74
N GLN A 382 -23.28 -8.01 -12.77
CA GLN A 382 -22.08 -8.86 -12.84
C GLN A 382 -21.29 -8.69 -14.14
N SER A 383 -21.91 -8.13 -15.19
CA SER A 383 -21.22 -7.69 -16.41
C SER A 383 -20.21 -6.57 -16.14
N ASP A 384 -20.44 -5.72 -15.14
CA ASP A 384 -19.78 -4.42 -15.02
C ASP A 384 -18.83 -4.28 -13.83
N LYS A 385 -18.76 -5.28 -12.94
CA LYS A 385 -17.74 -5.33 -11.89
C LYS A 385 -16.70 -6.42 -12.11
N ARG A 386 -15.41 -6.11 -11.96
CA ARG A 386 -14.29 -7.06 -12.05
C ARG A 386 -13.39 -6.97 -10.81
N LEU A 387 -12.84 -8.12 -10.41
CA LEU A 387 -11.92 -8.24 -9.27
C LEU A 387 -10.68 -9.01 -9.70
N ILE A 388 -9.50 -8.47 -9.42
CA ILE A 388 -8.23 -9.21 -9.50
C ILE A 388 -7.55 -9.11 -8.14
N ILE A 389 -7.21 -10.24 -7.50
CA ILE A 389 -6.37 -10.25 -6.29
C ILE A 389 -5.14 -11.12 -6.52
N GLY A 390 -3.95 -10.52 -6.41
CA GLY A 390 -2.66 -11.20 -6.57
C GLY A 390 -1.87 -11.42 -5.28
N GLU A 391 -0.81 -12.23 -5.35
CA GLU A 391 0.22 -12.32 -4.32
C GLU A 391 1.23 -11.17 -4.48
N PHE A 392 0.80 -9.96 -4.16
CA PHE A 392 1.66 -8.78 -4.24
C PHE A 392 1.43 -7.77 -3.12
N TYR A 393 2.44 -6.94 -2.90
CA TYR A 393 2.43 -5.79 -2.00
C TYR A 393 1.93 -4.52 -2.71
N HIS A 394 1.80 -3.43 -1.94
CA HIS A 394 1.18 -2.20 -2.39
C HIS A 394 1.83 -1.57 -3.65
N LEU A 395 3.17 -1.43 -3.69
CA LEU A 395 3.85 -0.83 -4.84
C LEU A 395 3.74 -1.68 -6.10
N GLU A 396 3.90 -3.00 -5.98
CA GLU A 396 3.73 -3.97 -7.06
C GLU A 396 2.32 -3.86 -7.66
N GLY A 397 1.27 -3.87 -6.83
CA GLY A 397 -0.12 -3.70 -7.26
C GLY A 397 -0.46 -2.31 -7.82
N ALA A 398 0.13 -1.25 -7.28
CA ALA A 398 -0.11 0.13 -7.72
C ALA A 398 0.55 0.47 -9.07
N THR A 399 1.65 -0.21 -9.42
CA THR A 399 2.52 0.18 -10.56
C THR A 399 2.74 -0.91 -11.60
N GLY A 400 2.46 -2.17 -11.27
CA GLY A 400 2.80 -3.33 -12.09
C GLY A 400 4.28 -3.73 -12.10
N MET A 401 5.09 -3.16 -11.20
CA MET A 401 6.42 -3.70 -10.90
C MET A 401 6.33 -5.09 -10.24
N GLY A 402 7.42 -5.87 -10.28
CA GLY A 402 7.48 -7.18 -9.64
C GLY A 402 7.00 -8.37 -10.47
N LEU A 403 7.26 -8.39 -11.79
CA LEU A 403 6.94 -9.49 -12.72
C LEU A 403 5.44 -9.77 -12.97
N ASN A 404 4.52 -9.02 -12.36
CA ASN A 404 3.08 -9.21 -12.46
C ASN A 404 2.47 -8.60 -13.74
N ALA A 405 2.57 -9.28 -14.90
CA ALA A 405 2.16 -8.66 -16.17
C ALA A 405 0.64 -8.41 -16.31
N LEU A 406 -0.21 -9.06 -15.50
CA LEU A 406 -1.62 -8.70 -15.31
C LEU A 406 -1.81 -7.24 -14.88
N MET A 407 -0.81 -6.61 -14.27
CA MET A 407 -0.86 -5.20 -13.82
C MET A 407 -0.31 -4.19 -14.84
N THR A 408 -0.08 -4.63 -16.09
CA THR A 408 0.47 -3.76 -17.13
C THR A 408 -0.59 -2.91 -17.83
N SER A 409 -0.13 -1.88 -18.53
CA SER A 409 -0.94 -1.05 -19.44
C SER A 409 -1.72 -1.84 -20.51
N LYS A 410 -1.35 -3.10 -20.80
CA LYS A 410 -2.14 -4.01 -21.65
C LYS A 410 -3.49 -4.36 -21.03
N LEU A 411 -3.56 -4.67 -19.72
CA LEU A 411 -4.84 -4.93 -19.05
C LEU A 411 -5.71 -3.67 -19.06
N THR A 412 -5.12 -2.52 -18.73
CA THR A 412 -5.78 -1.21 -18.79
C THR A 412 -6.37 -0.92 -20.16
N ALA A 413 -5.62 -1.16 -21.23
CA ALA A 413 -6.10 -1.00 -22.61
C ALA A 413 -7.27 -1.95 -22.92
N LYS A 414 -7.13 -3.23 -22.58
CA LYS A 414 -8.15 -4.25 -22.82
C LYS A 414 -9.47 -3.97 -22.08
N TRP A 415 -9.39 -3.53 -20.82
CA TRP A 415 -10.56 -3.11 -20.03
C TRP A 415 -11.31 -1.94 -20.66
N PHE A 416 -10.60 -0.88 -21.07
CA PHE A 416 -11.24 0.27 -21.71
C PHE A 416 -11.71 -0.04 -23.13
N ASP A 417 -10.99 -0.85 -23.89
CA ASP A 417 -11.42 -1.27 -25.23
C ASP A 417 -12.74 -2.04 -25.16
N TRP A 418 -12.90 -2.90 -24.14
CA TRP A 418 -14.19 -3.53 -23.88
C TRP A 418 -15.27 -2.54 -23.44
N LYS A 419 -15.04 -1.78 -22.36
CA LYS A 419 -16.11 -0.99 -21.73
C LYS A 419 -16.41 0.37 -22.36
N ILE A 420 -15.47 0.94 -23.10
CA ILE A 420 -15.61 2.27 -23.73
C ILE A 420 -15.79 2.16 -25.25
N LYS A 421 -15.14 1.19 -25.91
CA LYS A 421 -15.22 0.97 -27.37
C LYS A 421 -16.12 -0.21 -27.78
N GLY A 422 -16.42 -1.15 -26.89
CA GLY A 422 -17.24 -2.33 -27.20
C GLY A 422 -16.49 -3.42 -27.94
N ILE A 423 -15.20 -3.61 -27.62
CA ILE A 423 -14.36 -4.71 -28.15
C ILE A 423 -14.38 -5.86 -27.15
N ASP A 424 -15.03 -6.97 -27.50
CA ASP A 424 -15.31 -8.07 -26.56
C ASP A 424 -14.06 -8.62 -25.88
N ASP A 425 -14.13 -8.78 -24.55
CA ASP A 425 -13.15 -9.50 -23.74
C ASP A 425 -13.75 -10.82 -23.23
N PRO A 426 -13.64 -11.92 -23.99
CA PRO A 426 -14.26 -13.19 -23.61
C PRO A 426 -13.70 -13.77 -22.31
N VAL A 427 -12.47 -13.41 -21.92
CA VAL A 427 -11.81 -13.97 -20.72
C VAL A 427 -12.36 -13.30 -19.46
N MET A 428 -12.43 -11.96 -19.44
CA MET A 428 -13.05 -11.26 -18.31
C MET A 428 -14.57 -11.36 -18.35
N GLU A 429 -15.21 -11.54 -19.50
CA GLU A 429 -16.64 -11.89 -19.57
C GLU A 429 -16.90 -13.25 -18.91
N GLU A 430 -16.06 -14.27 -19.19
CA GLU A 430 -16.20 -15.59 -18.61
C GLU A 430 -15.84 -15.62 -17.12
N TYR A 431 -14.71 -15.05 -16.69
CA TYR A 431 -14.24 -15.05 -15.30
C TYR A 431 -14.14 -13.63 -14.74
N PRO A 432 -15.21 -13.12 -14.10
CA PRO A 432 -15.23 -11.76 -13.56
C PRO A 432 -14.34 -11.55 -12.33
N VAL A 433 -13.88 -12.64 -11.70
CA VAL A 433 -13.01 -12.63 -10.54
C VAL A 433 -11.77 -13.49 -10.84
N MET A 434 -10.59 -12.94 -10.57
CA MET A 434 -9.30 -13.60 -10.74
C MET A 434 -8.55 -13.58 -9.42
N LEU A 435 -8.26 -14.74 -8.86
CA LEU A 435 -7.55 -14.89 -7.59
C LEU A 435 -6.24 -15.64 -7.81
N TYR A 436 -5.15 -15.11 -7.27
CA TYR A 436 -3.95 -15.91 -7.07
C TYR A 436 -4.11 -16.73 -5.78
N VAL A 437 -4.06 -18.04 -5.89
CA VAL A 437 -4.17 -18.96 -4.75
C VAL A 437 -2.76 -19.26 -4.25
N MET A 438 -2.42 -18.73 -3.07
CA MET A 438 -1.14 -18.97 -2.42
C MET A 438 -1.02 -20.44 -1.98
N GLY A 439 0.20 -20.96 -1.87
CA GLY A 439 0.48 -22.38 -1.56
C GLY A 439 0.29 -23.32 -2.76
N GLU A 440 -0.70 -23.07 -3.61
CA GLU A 440 -0.76 -23.59 -4.99
C GLU A 440 0.12 -22.79 -5.96
N ASN A 441 0.31 -21.50 -5.67
CA ASN A 441 1.07 -20.52 -6.47
C ASN A 441 0.55 -20.40 -7.91
N LYS A 442 -0.78 -20.33 -8.06
CA LYS A 442 -1.51 -20.34 -9.33
C LYS A 442 -2.67 -19.36 -9.34
N TRP A 443 -2.96 -18.80 -10.51
CA TRP A 443 -4.17 -18.06 -10.79
C TRP A 443 -5.37 -18.99 -11.02
N ARG A 444 -6.51 -18.55 -10.48
CA ARG A 444 -7.81 -19.22 -10.56
C ARG A 444 -8.87 -18.21 -10.99
N GLY A 445 -9.60 -18.54 -12.06
CA GLY A 445 -10.75 -17.78 -12.52
C GLY A 445 -12.01 -18.22 -11.78
N GLU A 446 -12.81 -17.28 -11.31
CA GLU A 446 -13.98 -17.49 -10.45
C GLU A 446 -15.20 -16.72 -11.01
N LYS A 447 -16.41 -17.27 -10.89
CA LYS A 447 -17.64 -16.58 -11.32
C LYS A 447 -18.14 -15.54 -10.31
N THR A 448 -17.77 -15.64 -9.03
CA THR A 448 -18.24 -14.73 -7.97
C THR A 448 -17.18 -14.48 -6.89
N TRP A 449 -17.25 -13.31 -6.25
CA TRP A 449 -16.68 -13.08 -4.91
C TRP A 449 -17.75 -12.48 -3.98
N PRO A 450 -17.94 -13.00 -2.74
CA PRO A 450 -17.35 -14.24 -2.22
C PRO A 450 -17.65 -15.47 -3.08
N LEU A 451 -16.92 -16.57 -2.84
CA LEU A 451 -17.15 -17.81 -3.59
C LEU A 451 -18.56 -18.36 -3.33
N ALA A 452 -19.14 -18.98 -4.34
CA ALA A 452 -20.48 -19.56 -4.26
C ALA A 452 -20.61 -20.59 -3.13
N GLU A 453 -21.71 -20.55 -2.37
CA GLU A 453 -21.97 -21.43 -1.21
C GLU A 453 -21.82 -22.92 -1.51
N SER A 454 -22.08 -23.37 -2.74
CA SER A 454 -21.85 -24.77 -3.17
C SER A 454 -20.39 -25.24 -3.07
N ARG A 455 -19.45 -24.29 -3.07
CA ARG A 455 -18.01 -24.53 -2.97
C ARG A 455 -17.45 -24.34 -1.57
N THR A 456 -18.17 -23.67 -0.67
CA THR A 456 -17.62 -23.22 0.61
C THR A 456 -18.28 -23.92 1.79
N SER A 457 -17.53 -24.10 2.87
CA SER A 457 -18.04 -24.54 4.16
C SER A 457 -17.31 -23.82 5.28
N GLN A 458 -18.01 -23.54 6.37
CA GLN A 458 -17.38 -23.00 7.59
C GLN A 458 -16.68 -24.13 8.34
N LYS A 459 -15.47 -23.86 8.81
CA LYS A 459 -14.67 -24.75 9.66
C LYS A 459 -14.15 -23.96 10.86
N THR A 460 -13.99 -24.65 11.98
CA THR A 460 -13.50 -24.09 13.23
C THR A 460 -12.32 -24.92 13.72
N PHE A 461 -11.25 -24.29 14.15
CA PHE A 461 -10.26 -24.91 15.04
C PHE A 461 -10.29 -24.22 16.41
N TYR A 462 -10.08 -24.98 17.46
CA TYR A 462 -10.02 -24.52 18.86
C TYR A 462 -8.56 -24.35 19.27
N LEU A 463 -8.27 -23.23 19.93
CA LEU A 463 -7.00 -22.99 20.59
C LEU A 463 -7.00 -23.84 21.87
N THR A 464 -6.00 -24.70 22.03
CA THR A 464 -5.90 -25.61 23.17
C THR A 464 -4.71 -25.28 24.08
N LYS A 465 -4.58 -26.02 25.18
CA LYS A 465 -3.50 -25.86 26.17
C LYS A 465 -2.42 -26.94 26.06
N GLN A 466 -2.63 -27.96 25.23
CA GLN A 466 -1.62 -28.98 24.97
C GLN A 466 -0.53 -28.41 24.07
N ASN A 467 0.67 -28.98 24.14
CA ASN A 467 1.70 -28.69 23.15
C ASN A 467 1.46 -29.53 21.89
N PRO A 468 1.71 -29.00 20.68
CA PRO A 468 1.66 -29.77 19.45
C PRO A 468 2.88 -30.71 19.39
N THR A 469 2.86 -31.68 18.46
CA THR A 469 4.09 -32.43 18.16
C THR A 469 5.22 -31.49 17.71
N PRO A 470 6.47 -31.69 18.15
CA PRO A 470 7.61 -30.88 17.70
C PRO A 470 7.76 -30.86 16.18
N VAL A 471 8.30 -29.76 15.66
CA VAL A 471 8.56 -29.55 14.24
C VAL A 471 10.06 -29.38 14.04
N ASP A 472 10.68 -30.27 13.26
CA ASP A 472 12.12 -30.22 13.00
C ASP A 472 12.51 -28.90 12.33
N GLY A 473 13.63 -28.31 12.74
CA GLY A 473 14.05 -26.98 12.28
C GLY A 473 13.24 -25.79 12.83
N ASP A 474 12.05 -25.99 13.39
CA ASP A 474 11.33 -24.92 14.08
C ASP A 474 12.02 -24.55 15.39
N TRP A 475 11.93 -23.28 15.77
CA TRP A 475 12.69 -22.72 16.89
C TRP A 475 12.13 -23.11 18.26
N TYR A 476 10.91 -23.66 18.31
CA TYR A 476 10.29 -24.30 19.46
C TYR A 476 10.69 -25.78 19.66
N SER A 477 11.53 -26.35 18.80
CA SER A 477 11.97 -27.76 18.91
C SER A 477 13.04 -28.00 19.98
N ASP A 478 13.17 -29.25 20.43
CA ASP A 478 14.18 -29.70 21.41
C ASP A 478 15.63 -29.52 20.91
N GLU A 479 15.84 -29.27 19.61
CA GLU A 479 17.18 -29.10 19.03
C GLU A 479 17.87 -27.81 19.48
N ASN A 480 17.11 -26.78 19.86
CA ASN A 480 17.65 -25.51 20.37
C ASN A 480 17.90 -25.55 21.88
N LEU A 481 19.04 -26.12 22.28
CA LEU A 481 19.51 -26.18 23.67
C LEU A 481 19.45 -24.81 24.40
N TRP A 482 19.64 -23.71 23.68
CA TRP A 482 19.58 -22.34 24.22
C TRP A 482 18.16 -21.82 24.49
N ASP A 483 17.15 -22.36 23.82
CA ASP A 483 15.76 -21.91 23.95
C ASP A 483 14.99 -22.79 24.96
N VAL A 484 15.34 -24.07 25.08
CA VAL A 484 15.01 -24.93 26.24
C VAL A 484 15.51 -24.30 27.55
N LEU A 485 16.71 -23.71 27.55
CA LEU A 485 17.26 -22.96 28.70
C LEU A 485 16.54 -21.62 28.96
N LYS A 486 15.75 -21.09 28.01
CA LYS A 486 15.02 -19.82 28.13
C LYS A 486 13.51 -19.98 28.28
N LYS A 487 12.97 -21.20 28.24
CA LYS A 487 11.55 -21.54 28.40
C LYS A 487 10.60 -20.96 27.33
N TYR A 488 11.07 -20.80 26.10
CA TYR A 488 10.16 -20.37 25.03
C TYR A 488 9.16 -21.47 24.62
N THR A 489 9.44 -22.73 24.93
CA THR A 489 8.55 -23.88 24.74
C THR A 489 7.19 -23.73 25.42
N ASP A 490 7.11 -22.99 26.53
CA ASP A 490 5.89 -22.81 27.33
C ASP A 490 4.81 -21.96 26.59
N ASN A 491 5.16 -21.39 25.43
CA ASN A 491 4.29 -20.57 24.59
C ASN A 491 3.78 -21.28 23.31
N ASN A 492 4.23 -22.50 23.01
CA ASN A 492 3.83 -23.24 21.80
C ASN A 492 2.78 -24.30 22.14
N LEU A 493 1.58 -24.08 21.63
CA LEU A 493 0.32 -24.71 22.03
C LEU A 493 -0.40 -25.30 20.81
N GLY A 494 -1.42 -26.11 21.06
CA GLY A 494 -2.13 -26.87 20.04
C GLY A 494 -3.29 -26.08 19.41
N LEU A 495 -3.55 -26.39 18.14
CA LEU A 495 -4.73 -25.95 17.39
C LEU A 495 -5.42 -27.20 16.84
N SER A 496 -6.71 -27.42 17.12
CA SER A 496 -7.38 -28.69 16.78
C SER A 496 -8.86 -28.57 16.45
N GLU A 497 -9.42 -29.55 15.74
CA GLU A 497 -10.86 -29.60 15.39
C GLU A 497 -11.79 -29.86 16.59
N THR A 498 -11.23 -30.33 17.69
CA THR A 498 -11.97 -30.59 18.95
C THR A 498 -11.35 -29.75 20.06
N PRO A 499 -12.16 -29.17 20.98
CA PRO A 499 -11.64 -28.39 22.08
C PRO A 499 -10.98 -29.31 23.12
N ASP A 500 -9.89 -28.82 23.72
CA ASP A 500 -9.22 -29.43 24.87
C ASP A 500 -8.96 -28.36 25.93
N TYR A 501 -9.22 -28.72 27.19
CA TYR A 501 -9.19 -27.85 28.37
C TYR A 501 -8.17 -28.30 29.41
N ASP A 502 -7.50 -29.44 29.21
CA ASP A 502 -6.51 -29.99 30.14
C ASP A 502 -5.22 -29.14 30.12
N GLY A 503 -4.76 -28.71 31.30
CA GLY A 503 -3.59 -27.85 31.47
C GLY A 503 -3.91 -26.44 31.97
N ASP A 504 -2.86 -25.65 32.13
CA ASP A 504 -2.95 -24.27 32.62
C ASP A 504 -3.29 -23.29 31.48
N ASN A 505 -4.02 -22.22 31.82
CA ASN A 505 -4.35 -21.15 30.87
C ASN A 505 -3.06 -20.40 30.45
N PRO A 506 -2.79 -20.21 29.15
CA PRO A 506 -1.56 -19.56 28.70
C PRO A 506 -1.59 -18.05 28.95
N VAL A 507 -0.39 -17.46 29.14
CA VAL A 507 -0.24 -16.06 29.53
C VAL A 507 0.65 -15.32 28.54
N LEU A 508 0.03 -14.50 27.69
CA LEU A 508 0.74 -13.57 26.81
C LEU A 508 1.30 -12.40 27.62
N ARG A 509 2.62 -12.23 27.62
CA ARG A 509 3.31 -11.18 28.37
C ARG A 509 3.72 -10.05 27.43
N HIS A 510 3.19 -8.85 27.68
CA HIS A 510 3.65 -7.64 27.01
C HIS A 510 4.83 -7.02 27.75
N ASP A 511 5.96 -6.92 27.07
CA ASP A 511 7.13 -6.17 27.53
C ASP A 511 7.41 -5.05 26.51
N PRO A 512 7.23 -3.77 26.88
CA PRO A 512 7.41 -2.64 25.96
C PRO A 512 8.86 -2.46 25.48
N THR A 513 9.82 -3.23 25.99
CA THR A 513 11.21 -3.30 25.48
C THR A 513 11.44 -4.44 24.47
N LYS A 514 10.49 -5.37 24.32
CA LYS A 514 10.60 -6.59 23.48
C LYS A 514 9.45 -6.72 22.48
N LEU A 515 9.22 -5.67 21.70
CA LEU A 515 8.17 -5.63 20.69
C LEU A 515 8.40 -6.65 19.56
N HIS A 516 7.30 -7.28 19.13
CA HIS A 516 7.12 -8.06 17.90
C HIS A 516 6.75 -7.13 16.74
N GLY A 517 6.84 -7.59 15.50
CA GLY A 517 6.48 -6.89 14.26
C GLY A 517 7.67 -6.36 13.43
N LEU A 518 8.87 -6.22 13.99
CA LEU A 518 9.97 -5.50 13.31
C LEU A 518 10.67 -6.35 12.25
N ASN A 519 10.66 -7.68 12.40
CA ASN A 519 11.29 -8.61 11.49
C ASN A 519 10.25 -9.53 10.83
N SER A 520 9.12 -8.95 10.40
CA SER A 520 7.92 -9.64 9.93
C SER A 520 7.47 -9.16 8.55
N ARG A 521 6.56 -9.91 7.93
CA ARG A 521 5.75 -9.51 6.78
C ARG A 521 4.90 -8.28 7.07
N ALA A 522 4.47 -8.05 8.32
CA ALA A 522 3.76 -6.83 8.69
C ALA A 522 4.64 -5.59 8.43
N SER A 523 5.92 -5.61 8.84
CA SER A 523 6.83 -4.49 8.53
C SER A 523 6.99 -4.23 7.03
N THR A 524 7.19 -5.29 6.23
CA THR A 524 7.29 -5.18 4.76
C THR A 524 5.97 -4.69 4.12
N ARG A 525 4.81 -5.16 4.61
CA ARG A 525 3.46 -4.74 4.18
C ARG A 525 3.27 -3.24 4.36
N TRP A 526 3.47 -2.74 5.56
CA TRP A 526 3.21 -1.34 5.92
C TRP A 526 4.31 -0.38 5.42
N LEU A 527 5.47 -0.91 5.01
CA LEU A 527 6.44 -0.24 4.11
C LEU A 527 6.11 -0.41 2.61
N MET A 528 4.85 -0.65 2.26
CA MET A 528 4.33 -0.72 0.88
C MET A 528 4.99 -1.78 -0.01
N GLY A 529 5.73 -2.74 0.54
CA GLY A 529 6.50 -3.75 -0.21
C GLY A 529 7.88 -3.31 -0.68
N ILE A 530 8.41 -2.16 -0.23
CA ILE A 530 9.72 -1.64 -0.67
C ILE A 530 10.86 -2.67 -0.51
N GLU A 531 10.76 -3.53 0.49
CA GLU A 531 11.76 -4.57 0.78
C GLU A 531 11.61 -5.80 -0.11
N ALA A 532 10.36 -6.16 -0.48
CA ALA A 532 10.08 -7.23 -1.42
C ALA A 532 10.57 -6.89 -2.85
N LEU A 533 10.46 -5.61 -3.24
CA LEU A 533 11.01 -5.11 -4.50
C LEU A 533 12.51 -5.40 -4.66
N VAL A 534 13.30 -5.46 -3.57
CA VAL A 534 14.72 -5.84 -3.61
C VAL A 534 14.90 -7.30 -4.06
N ALA A 535 14.04 -8.21 -3.62
CA ALA A 535 14.05 -9.59 -4.06
C ALA A 535 13.63 -9.70 -5.53
N ASP A 536 12.64 -8.93 -5.98
CA ASP A 536 12.21 -8.90 -7.38
C ASP A 536 13.26 -8.33 -8.33
N ILE A 537 13.98 -7.27 -7.93
CA ILE A 537 15.15 -6.77 -8.66
C ILE A 537 16.18 -7.90 -8.83
N SER A 538 16.43 -8.69 -7.78
CA SER A 538 17.34 -9.85 -7.84
C SER A 538 16.82 -10.97 -8.75
N LYS A 539 15.52 -11.26 -8.75
CA LYS A 539 14.89 -12.21 -9.70
C LYS A 539 15.07 -11.74 -11.15
N PHE A 540 14.77 -10.48 -11.43
CA PHE A 540 14.75 -9.95 -12.80
C PHE A 540 16.15 -9.71 -13.37
N PHE A 541 17.01 -8.97 -12.66
CA PHE A 541 18.35 -8.59 -13.16
C PHE A 541 19.39 -9.69 -12.94
N LEU A 542 19.41 -10.32 -11.76
CA LEU A 542 20.46 -11.27 -11.37
C LEU A 542 20.05 -12.74 -11.61
N ARG A 543 18.78 -13.00 -11.98
CA ARG A 543 18.17 -14.34 -12.06
C ARG A 543 18.36 -15.15 -10.77
N LYS A 544 18.37 -14.47 -9.63
CA LYS A 544 18.50 -15.08 -8.30
C LYS A 544 17.26 -14.76 -7.49
N ASN A 545 16.42 -15.77 -7.27
CA ASN A 545 15.40 -15.67 -6.24
C ASN A 545 16.09 -15.67 -4.85
N ILE A 546 15.78 -14.66 -4.03
CA ILE A 546 16.24 -14.52 -2.65
C ILE A 546 15.08 -14.42 -1.64
N ASP A 547 13.83 -14.64 -2.08
CA ASP A 547 12.62 -14.60 -1.24
C ASP A 547 12.78 -15.46 0.00
N ALA A 548 13.19 -16.72 -0.18
CA ALA A 548 13.34 -17.71 0.88
C ALA A 548 14.44 -17.37 1.91
N SER A 549 15.24 -16.33 1.69
CA SER A 549 16.17 -15.79 2.69
C SER A 549 15.72 -14.45 3.29
N GLN A 550 14.53 -13.96 2.92
CA GLN A 550 13.92 -12.77 3.52
C GLN A 550 13.05 -13.17 4.71
N TRP A 551 13.10 -12.34 5.74
CA TRP A 551 12.32 -12.45 6.97
C TRP A 551 10.80 -12.56 6.80
N TYR A 552 10.21 -11.97 5.74
CA TYR A 552 8.77 -12.07 5.47
C TYR A 552 8.36 -13.47 4.99
N GLU A 553 9.30 -14.28 4.49
CA GLU A 553 9.10 -15.69 4.15
C GLU A 553 9.40 -16.66 5.31
N ASP A 554 9.89 -16.16 6.46
CA ASP A 554 10.21 -16.96 7.66
C ASP A 554 10.14 -16.12 8.96
N GLU A 555 8.97 -16.08 9.57
CA GLU A 555 8.67 -15.24 10.75
C GLU A 555 9.10 -15.84 12.09
N ARG A 556 9.68 -17.05 12.09
CA ARG A 556 10.23 -17.72 13.29
C ARG A 556 11.11 -16.82 14.16
N SER A 557 11.78 -15.84 13.57
CA SER A 557 12.64 -14.90 14.30
C SER A 557 11.88 -13.89 15.17
N ASP A 558 10.62 -13.62 14.83
CA ASP A 558 9.76 -12.56 15.36
C ASP A 558 8.65 -13.11 16.28
N GLU A 559 8.24 -14.37 16.10
CA GLU A 559 7.29 -15.08 16.96
C GLU A 559 7.76 -15.27 18.44
N LYS A 560 9.00 -14.89 18.78
CA LYS A 560 9.70 -15.21 20.05
C LYS A 560 9.05 -14.78 21.36
N ASN A 561 8.14 -13.81 21.32
CA ASN A 561 7.40 -13.36 22.50
C ASN A 561 5.87 -13.53 22.34
N CYS A 562 5.44 -14.30 21.33
CA CYS A 562 4.04 -14.59 21.06
C CYS A 562 3.58 -15.85 21.79
N LEU A 563 2.26 -16.05 21.87
CA LEU A 563 1.67 -17.38 22.01
C LEU A 563 1.41 -17.93 20.60
N THR A 564 1.80 -19.16 20.32
CA THR A 564 1.54 -19.81 19.02
C THR A 564 0.68 -21.04 19.22
N PHE A 565 -0.35 -21.18 18.39
CA PHE A 565 -1.28 -22.31 18.40
C PHE A 565 -1.16 -23.03 17.06
N THR A 566 -0.55 -24.21 17.04
CA THR A 566 -0.18 -24.93 15.81
C THR A 566 -0.92 -26.25 15.71
N THR A 567 -1.40 -26.62 14.52
CA THR A 567 -2.01 -27.93 14.28
C THR A 567 -0.98 -29.07 14.29
N GLU A 568 -1.47 -30.29 14.41
CA GLU A 568 -0.75 -31.46 13.87
C GLU A 568 -0.55 -31.33 12.34
N PRO A 569 0.40 -32.07 11.72
CA PRO A 569 0.61 -32.03 10.29
C PRO A 569 -0.69 -32.38 9.56
N LEU A 570 -1.08 -31.56 8.59
CA LEU A 570 -2.32 -31.75 7.86
C LEU A 570 -2.27 -33.07 7.07
N GLU A 571 -3.29 -33.91 7.23
CA GLU A 571 -3.39 -35.19 6.51
C GLU A 571 -3.75 -35.00 5.02
N GLU A 572 -4.32 -33.86 4.66
CA GLU A 572 -4.75 -33.44 3.32
C GLU A 572 -4.56 -31.92 3.13
N ASP A 573 -4.61 -31.46 1.88
CA ASP A 573 -4.52 -30.03 1.57
C ASP A 573 -5.76 -29.27 2.10
N LEU A 574 -5.54 -28.16 2.80
CA LEU A 574 -6.59 -27.31 3.36
C LEU A 574 -6.56 -25.92 2.72
N GLU A 575 -7.54 -25.59 1.89
CA GLU A 575 -7.73 -24.20 1.44
C GLU A 575 -8.42 -23.38 2.55
N ILE A 576 -7.86 -22.21 2.86
CA ILE A 576 -8.50 -21.16 3.63
C ILE A 576 -8.71 -19.96 2.72
N ILE A 577 -9.94 -19.46 2.64
CA ILE A 577 -10.33 -18.37 1.75
C ILE A 577 -11.24 -17.35 2.43
N GLY A 578 -11.11 -16.08 2.02
CA GLY A 578 -11.90 -15.00 2.59
C GLY A 578 -11.39 -14.58 3.97
N PRO A 579 -12.17 -13.77 4.69
CA PRO A 579 -11.84 -13.30 6.04
C PRO A 579 -11.95 -14.42 7.10
N LEU A 580 -11.25 -14.25 8.23
CA LEU A 580 -11.28 -15.17 9.38
C LEU A 580 -11.52 -14.40 10.68
N THR A 581 -12.17 -15.03 11.66
CA THR A 581 -12.26 -14.47 13.03
C THR A 581 -11.55 -15.35 14.04
N VAL A 582 -10.70 -14.75 14.87
CA VAL A 582 -10.15 -15.40 16.07
C VAL A 582 -10.87 -14.85 17.29
N THR A 583 -11.60 -15.70 18.02
CA THR A 583 -12.35 -15.34 19.23
C THR A 583 -11.75 -16.01 20.45
N PHE A 584 -11.49 -15.25 21.51
CA PHE A 584 -10.95 -15.74 22.77
C PHE A 584 -11.39 -14.85 23.94
N TRP A 585 -11.15 -15.33 25.17
CA TRP A 585 -11.40 -14.57 26.39
C TRP A 585 -10.07 -14.30 27.09
N ALA A 586 -9.89 -13.13 27.70
CA ALA A 586 -8.69 -12.85 28.48
C ALA A 586 -8.95 -12.00 29.72
N LYS A 587 -8.13 -12.24 30.76
CA LYS A 587 -7.98 -11.39 31.96
C LYS A 587 -6.61 -10.69 31.86
N THR A 588 -6.58 -9.38 32.07
CA THR A 588 -5.34 -8.57 31.99
C THR A 588 -4.96 -7.98 33.34
N GLU A 589 -3.69 -8.13 33.70
CA GLU A 589 -3.01 -7.43 34.80
C GLU A 589 -1.98 -6.45 34.22
N PHE A 590 -1.96 -5.20 34.68
CA PHE A 590 -1.06 -4.16 34.17
C PHE A 590 0.13 -3.95 35.11
N GLY A 591 1.33 -4.08 34.56
CA GLY A 591 2.58 -3.82 35.26
C GLY A 591 2.97 -2.34 35.27
N SER A 592 4.28 -2.09 35.43
CA SER A 592 4.84 -0.75 35.34
C SER A 592 4.77 -0.19 33.92
N GLN A 593 4.53 1.12 33.84
CA GLN A 593 4.78 1.93 32.65
C GLN A 593 6.30 2.05 32.43
N LEU A 594 6.72 2.01 31.17
CA LEU A 594 8.11 2.27 30.80
C LEU A 594 8.38 3.79 30.85
N GLU A 595 8.89 4.30 31.97
CA GLU A 595 9.39 5.68 32.05
C GLU A 595 10.68 5.81 31.22
N VAL A 596 10.60 6.50 30.07
CA VAL A 596 11.75 6.77 29.22
C VAL A 596 12.03 8.27 29.15
N ALA A 597 13.12 8.72 29.75
CA ALA A 597 13.61 10.10 29.62
C ALA A 597 13.82 10.53 28.15
N ALA A 598 14.14 9.59 27.26
CA ALA A 598 14.24 9.81 25.82
C ALA A 598 12.88 10.01 25.12
N VAL A 599 11.79 9.37 25.59
CA VAL A 599 10.44 9.61 25.05
C VAL A 599 10.00 11.03 25.40
N ASN A 600 10.12 11.45 26.66
CA ASN A 600 9.85 12.84 27.06
C ASN A 600 10.69 13.84 26.24
N LEU A 601 11.97 13.56 26.00
CA LEU A 601 12.86 14.44 25.24
C LEU A 601 12.53 14.51 23.73
N VAL A 602 11.98 13.45 23.14
CA VAL A 602 11.43 13.48 21.77
C VAL A 602 10.12 14.28 21.72
N LEU A 603 9.23 14.07 22.69
CA LEU A 603 7.92 14.74 22.74
C LEU A 603 8.05 16.24 23.00
N GLU A 604 8.93 16.66 23.90
CA GLU A 604 9.29 18.07 24.11
C GLU A 604 9.82 18.72 22.83
N GLN A 605 10.62 17.99 22.03
CA GLN A 605 11.11 18.50 20.74
C GLN A 605 10.01 18.59 19.68
N VAL A 606 9.11 17.60 19.61
CA VAL A 606 7.96 17.61 18.70
C VAL A 606 6.99 18.75 19.03
N GLN A 607 6.58 18.89 20.29
CA GLN A 607 5.73 20.01 20.77
C GLN A 607 6.36 21.36 20.44
N LYS A 608 7.68 21.51 20.69
CA LYS A 608 8.41 22.75 20.41
C LYS A 608 8.59 23.04 18.91
N ALA A 609 8.73 22.01 18.08
CA ALA A 609 8.88 22.15 16.63
C ALA A 609 7.54 22.50 15.95
N LEU A 610 6.46 21.83 16.35
CA LEU A 610 5.13 21.97 15.75
C LEU A 610 4.28 23.09 16.38
N LYS A 611 4.66 23.58 17.57
CA LYS A 611 3.87 24.53 18.38
C LYS A 611 2.46 24.04 18.68
N SER A 612 2.29 22.72 18.82
CA SER A 612 1.03 22.11 19.23
C SER A 612 1.09 21.69 20.68
N ASP A 613 0.02 22.01 21.42
CA ASP A 613 -0.21 21.56 22.80
C ASP A 613 -0.90 20.18 22.85
N THR A 614 -1.36 19.64 21.70
CA THR A 614 -1.98 18.30 21.60
C THR A 614 -0.96 17.22 21.26
N ASN A 615 -1.17 15.99 21.76
CA ASN A 615 -0.24 14.88 21.54
C ASN A 615 -0.94 13.52 21.47
N MET A 616 -1.66 13.25 20.38
CA MET A 616 -2.34 11.98 20.15
C MET A 616 -1.44 10.74 20.34
N LEU A 617 -0.19 10.79 19.86
CA LEU A 617 0.74 9.67 19.98
C LEU A 617 1.09 9.37 21.46
N TYR A 618 1.34 10.40 22.28
CA TYR A 618 1.61 10.21 23.71
C TYR A 618 0.39 9.66 24.46
N ASP A 619 -0.79 10.24 24.20
CA ASP A 619 -2.03 9.82 24.85
C ASP A 619 -2.38 8.37 24.48
N ALA A 620 -2.05 7.91 23.26
CA ALA A 620 -2.24 6.53 22.83
C ALA A 620 -1.21 5.56 23.44
N MET A 621 0.09 5.89 23.40
CA MET A 621 1.16 5.06 23.98
C MET A 621 0.99 4.79 25.48
N ASN A 622 0.36 5.73 26.21
CA ASN A 622 0.19 5.67 27.66
C ASN A 622 -1.19 5.15 28.12
N LYS A 623 -1.98 4.52 27.25
CA LYS A 623 -3.22 3.86 27.69
C LYS A 623 -2.88 2.56 28.44
N LYS A 624 -3.62 2.27 29.52
CA LYS A 624 -3.74 0.90 30.05
C LYS A 624 -4.61 0.08 29.10
N ASP A 625 -4.01 -0.35 28.00
CA ASP A 625 -4.66 -1.08 26.90
C ASP A 625 -3.81 -2.29 26.48
N VAL A 626 -4.39 -3.20 25.68
CA VAL A 626 -3.69 -4.34 25.09
C VAL A 626 -3.87 -4.29 23.58
N GLN A 627 -2.77 -4.36 22.85
CA GLN A 627 -2.75 -4.42 21.40
C GLN A 627 -2.71 -5.89 20.98
N TRP A 628 -3.86 -6.49 20.71
CA TRP A 628 -3.92 -7.84 20.16
C TRP A 628 -3.56 -7.77 18.67
N ALA A 629 -2.38 -8.27 18.32
CA ALA A 629 -2.03 -8.58 16.93
C ALA A 629 -2.09 -10.11 16.77
N VAL A 630 -2.80 -10.57 15.74
CA VAL A 630 -3.07 -11.99 15.51
C VAL A 630 -2.76 -12.33 14.06
N GLU A 631 -2.01 -13.41 13.87
CA GLU A 631 -1.43 -13.79 12.58
C GLU A 631 -1.78 -15.22 12.23
N LEU A 632 -2.07 -15.47 10.95
CA LEU A 632 -2.25 -16.80 10.38
C LEU A 632 -0.98 -17.18 9.61
N ASN A 633 -0.32 -18.24 10.04
CA ASN A 633 0.97 -18.70 9.57
C ASN A 633 0.87 -20.11 8.94
N ASP A 634 1.47 -20.27 7.76
CA ASP A 634 1.68 -21.57 7.10
C ASP A 634 3.05 -22.11 7.50
N VAL A 635 3.06 -23.21 8.27
CA VAL A 635 4.28 -23.83 8.79
C VAL A 635 4.66 -25.01 7.92
N PHE A 636 5.77 -24.88 7.21
CA PHE A 636 6.33 -25.87 6.29
C PHE A 636 6.97 -27.05 7.05
N GLU A 637 7.20 -28.16 6.35
CA GLU A 637 7.86 -29.36 6.92
C GLU A 637 9.30 -29.12 7.42
N ASP A 638 9.96 -28.04 6.98
CA ASP A 638 11.30 -27.60 7.45
C ASP A 638 11.23 -26.60 8.64
N GLY A 639 10.05 -26.49 9.24
CA GLY A 639 9.72 -25.61 10.36
C GLY A 639 9.56 -24.14 9.98
N ARG A 640 9.82 -23.73 8.73
CA ARG A 640 9.66 -22.33 8.29
C ARG A 640 8.21 -21.89 8.46
N ALA A 641 7.99 -20.71 9.06
CA ALA A 641 6.66 -20.17 9.30
C ALA A 641 6.43 -18.93 8.40
N ARG A 642 5.44 -18.99 7.50
CA ARG A 642 5.13 -17.89 6.57
C ARG A 642 3.80 -17.24 6.93
N ASN A 643 3.81 -15.94 7.20
CA ASN A 643 2.57 -15.17 7.39
C ASN A 643 1.74 -15.10 6.09
N ILE A 644 0.46 -15.42 6.24
CA ILE A 644 -0.54 -15.49 5.18
C ILE A 644 -1.53 -14.32 5.28
N THR A 645 -1.91 -13.94 6.50
CA THR A 645 -2.73 -12.76 6.79
C THR A 645 -2.67 -12.43 8.29
N SER A 646 -2.98 -11.19 8.65
CA SER A 646 -2.99 -10.71 10.04
C SER A 646 -4.27 -9.91 10.34
N GLY A 647 -4.53 -9.70 11.62
CA GLY A 647 -5.63 -8.93 12.17
C GLY A 647 -5.24 -8.26 13.48
N TRP A 648 -5.86 -7.13 13.79
CA TRP A 648 -5.48 -6.29 14.92
C TRP A 648 -6.71 -5.83 15.71
N LEU A 649 -6.58 -5.71 17.03
CA LEU A 649 -7.62 -5.20 17.92
C LEU A 649 -7.01 -4.57 19.17
N SER A 650 -7.31 -3.31 19.46
CA SER A 650 -7.08 -2.70 20.77
C SER A 650 -8.14 -3.23 21.74
N ALA A 651 -7.78 -3.60 22.98
CA ALA A 651 -8.74 -4.06 23.96
C ALA A 651 -9.76 -2.99 24.33
N TRP A 652 -9.36 -1.71 24.31
CA TRP A 652 -10.27 -0.56 24.39
C TRP A 652 -11.24 -0.45 23.21
N HIS A 653 -10.94 -1.11 22.08
CA HIS A 653 -11.76 -1.14 20.87
C HIS A 653 -12.46 -2.49 20.63
N ARG A 654 -12.49 -3.40 21.62
CA ARG A 654 -13.39 -4.57 21.64
C ARG A 654 -14.85 -4.14 21.49
N LYS A 655 -15.70 -4.91 20.81
CA LYS A 655 -17.10 -4.54 20.57
C LYS A 655 -17.93 -4.79 21.83
N TYR A 656 -17.83 -3.91 22.83
CA TYR A 656 -18.49 -4.04 24.13
C TYR A 656 -20.02 -4.11 24.06
N ASP A 657 -20.70 -4.96 24.85
CA ASP A 657 -22.18 -4.96 24.96
C ASP A 657 -22.71 -3.59 25.44
N PRO A 658 -23.44 -2.83 24.61
CA PRO A 658 -23.92 -1.48 24.96
C PRO A 658 -24.88 -1.45 26.16
N THR A 659 -25.50 -2.58 26.52
CA THR A 659 -26.35 -2.68 27.71
C THR A 659 -25.54 -2.70 29.01
N GLY A 660 -24.23 -2.95 28.92
CA GLY A 660 -23.33 -3.11 30.06
C GLY A 660 -23.64 -4.32 30.94
N LYS A 661 -24.36 -5.30 30.39
CA LYS A 661 -24.67 -6.55 31.08
C LYS A 661 -23.40 -7.40 31.22
N THR A 662 -23.08 -7.75 32.46
CA THR A 662 -22.01 -8.69 32.79
C THR A 662 -22.58 -10.01 33.31
N THR A 663 -21.80 -11.09 33.15
CA THR A 663 -22.04 -12.35 33.85
C THR A 663 -21.17 -12.38 35.11
N GLU A 664 -21.76 -12.59 36.29
CA GLU A 664 -21.02 -12.71 37.54
C GLU A 664 -21.11 -14.13 38.09
N TYR A 665 -19.96 -14.75 38.36
CA TYR A 665 -19.89 -16.09 38.93
C TYR A 665 -18.63 -16.26 39.80
N TRP A 666 -18.45 -17.43 40.40
CA TRP A 666 -17.37 -17.71 41.36
C TRP A 666 -16.55 -18.92 40.94
N GLU A 667 -15.29 -18.68 40.56
CA GLU A 667 -14.32 -19.72 40.18
C GLU A 667 -13.53 -20.23 41.38
N GLY A 668 -13.03 -21.47 41.28
CA GLY A 668 -12.15 -22.10 42.27
C GLY A 668 -12.86 -22.90 43.38
N PRO A 669 -12.08 -23.54 44.27
CA PRO A 669 -12.62 -24.37 45.35
C PRO A 669 -13.28 -23.52 46.44
N TRP A 670 -14.28 -24.08 47.14
CA TRP A 670 -15.20 -23.31 48.00
C TRP A 670 -14.55 -22.46 49.10
N TYR A 671 -13.34 -22.81 49.53
CA TYR A 671 -12.56 -22.13 50.59
C TYR A 671 -11.66 -21.00 50.06
N ASN A 672 -11.49 -20.85 48.74
CA ASN A 672 -10.69 -19.81 48.10
C ASN A 672 -11.28 -19.45 46.72
N ARG A 673 -12.57 -19.11 46.69
CA ARG A 673 -13.25 -18.71 45.44
C ARG A 673 -12.94 -17.26 45.08
N GLN A 674 -12.67 -17.02 43.81
CA GLN A 674 -12.55 -15.70 43.23
C GLN A 674 -13.84 -15.32 42.50
N LYS A 675 -14.29 -14.08 42.66
CA LYS A 675 -15.41 -13.55 41.87
C LYS A 675 -14.88 -13.24 40.47
N VAL A 676 -15.55 -13.73 39.44
CA VAL A 676 -15.34 -13.29 38.06
C VAL A 676 -16.47 -12.40 37.62
N VAL A 677 -16.11 -11.34 36.91
CA VAL A 677 -17.01 -10.46 36.16
C VAL A 677 -16.61 -10.64 34.71
N GLU A 678 -17.49 -11.23 33.92
CA GLU A 678 -17.32 -11.45 32.48
C GLU A 678 -18.12 -10.40 31.69
N HIS A 679 -17.47 -9.82 30.69
CA HIS A 679 -18.08 -8.91 29.73
C HIS A 679 -18.11 -9.56 28.35
N ALA A 680 -19.32 -9.75 27.83
CA ALA A 680 -19.55 -10.22 26.48
C ALA A 680 -19.32 -9.11 25.45
N ASN A 681 -19.09 -9.53 24.20
CA ASN A 681 -19.22 -8.61 23.06
C ASN A 681 -20.70 -8.29 22.76
N ASP A 682 -20.92 -7.19 22.02
CA ASP A 682 -22.20 -6.74 21.51
C ASP A 682 -22.88 -7.89 20.74
N PRO A 683 -24.06 -8.37 21.20
CA PRO A 683 -24.75 -9.50 20.57
C PRO A 683 -25.26 -9.18 19.16
N SER A 684 -25.22 -7.92 18.72
CA SER A 684 -25.53 -7.52 17.34
C SER A 684 -24.29 -7.48 16.44
N TYR A 685 -23.07 -7.63 16.98
CA TYR A 685 -21.83 -7.51 16.21
C TYR A 685 -21.74 -8.54 15.08
N VAL A 686 -21.49 -8.04 13.87
CA VAL A 686 -21.19 -8.82 12.69
C VAL A 686 -19.76 -8.50 12.28
N ALA A 687 -18.88 -9.50 12.35
CA ALA A 687 -17.49 -9.36 11.90
C ALA A 687 -17.44 -9.12 10.39
N PHE A 688 -16.52 -8.26 9.95
CA PHE A 688 -16.34 -7.81 8.57
C PHE A 688 -17.53 -7.07 7.95
N ASP A 689 -18.54 -6.70 8.75
CA ASP A 689 -19.60 -5.79 8.31
C ASP A 689 -18.99 -4.40 8.04
N PRO A 690 -19.22 -3.82 6.85
CA PRO A 690 -18.73 -2.49 6.54
C PRO A 690 -19.22 -1.39 7.50
N PHE A 691 -20.30 -1.60 8.28
CA PHE A 691 -20.88 -0.53 9.12
C PHE A 691 -21.16 -0.92 10.58
N TYR A 692 -20.33 -0.38 11.48
CA TYR A 692 -20.70 -0.15 12.88
C TYR A 692 -20.53 1.33 13.17
N ARG A 693 -21.65 2.02 13.41
CA ARG A 693 -21.77 3.49 13.38
C ARG A 693 -22.33 4.12 14.67
N ASN A 694 -22.50 3.34 15.73
CA ASN A 694 -22.93 3.85 17.03
C ASN A 694 -21.72 4.47 17.76
N PRO A 695 -21.69 5.80 17.99
CA PRO A 695 -20.60 6.46 18.73
C PRO A 695 -20.56 6.07 20.22
N ASP A 696 -21.62 5.42 20.74
CA ASP A 696 -21.75 5.05 22.15
C ASP A 696 -21.06 3.71 22.53
N ILE A 697 -20.49 2.98 21.56
CA ILE A 697 -19.93 1.64 21.78
C ILE A 697 -18.41 1.50 21.64
N ASN A 698 -17.63 2.55 21.36
CA ASN A 698 -16.16 2.55 21.55
C ASN A 698 -15.48 3.92 21.35
N PRO A 699 -14.26 4.10 21.87
CA PRO A 699 -13.50 3.18 22.73
C PRO A 699 -13.94 3.21 24.20
N LYS A 700 -13.85 2.07 24.91
CA LYS A 700 -14.10 1.94 26.36
C LYS A 700 -12.97 1.19 27.06
N PRO A 701 -12.40 1.69 28.17
CA PRO A 701 -11.36 0.97 28.91
C PRO A 701 -11.75 -0.45 29.33
N ILE A 702 -10.74 -1.29 29.56
CA ILE A 702 -10.89 -2.56 30.31
C ILE A 702 -10.55 -2.34 31.78
N ASN A 703 -11.23 -3.07 32.66
CA ASN A 703 -10.84 -3.16 34.07
C ASN A 703 -9.84 -4.29 34.28
N GLU A 704 -8.94 -4.10 35.24
CA GLU A 704 -7.87 -5.05 35.57
C GLU A 704 -8.42 -6.30 36.28
N GLY A 705 -8.00 -7.50 35.84
CA GLY A 705 -8.44 -8.78 36.37
C GLY A 705 -9.86 -9.25 35.97
N GLU A 706 -10.67 -8.41 35.32
CA GLU A 706 -11.97 -8.82 34.77
C GLU A 706 -11.81 -9.60 33.45
N LEU A 707 -12.81 -10.42 33.12
CA LEU A 707 -12.80 -11.29 31.95
C LEU A 707 -13.51 -10.60 30.78
N TYR A 708 -12.85 -10.51 29.63
CA TYR A 708 -13.40 -9.91 28.42
C TYR A 708 -13.31 -10.88 27.25
N GLN A 709 -14.40 -10.98 26.47
CA GLN A 709 -14.37 -11.60 25.15
C GLN A 709 -13.73 -10.65 24.13
N TYR A 710 -12.88 -11.19 23.27
CA TYR A 710 -12.27 -10.50 22.12
C TYR A 710 -12.56 -11.29 20.85
N THR A 711 -12.83 -10.58 19.76
CA THR A 711 -12.99 -11.17 18.42
C THR A 711 -12.16 -10.34 17.44
N VAL A 712 -11.02 -10.87 17.03
CA VAL A 712 -10.07 -10.22 16.13
C VAL A 712 -10.40 -10.61 14.68
N GLU A 713 -10.55 -9.60 13.84
CA GLU A 713 -10.78 -9.74 12.40
C GLU A 713 -9.45 -9.89 11.65
N LEU A 714 -9.14 -11.08 11.14
CA LEU A 714 -8.00 -11.30 10.24
C LEU A 714 -8.44 -11.04 8.79
N TRP A 715 -7.64 -10.27 8.07
CA TRP A 715 -8.01 -9.78 6.74
C TRP A 715 -8.15 -10.91 5.71
N PRO A 716 -8.96 -10.72 4.64
CA PRO A 716 -9.23 -11.79 3.68
C PRO A 716 -7.97 -12.33 3.00
N THR A 717 -7.92 -13.64 2.82
CA THR A 717 -6.80 -14.34 2.16
C THR A 717 -7.29 -15.42 1.19
N CYS A 718 -6.35 -16.10 0.52
CA CYS A 718 -6.58 -17.31 -0.25
C CYS A 718 -5.29 -18.14 -0.29
N ASN A 719 -5.16 -19.12 0.61
CA ASN A 719 -3.99 -20.00 0.73
C ASN A 719 -4.40 -21.46 0.83
N VAL A 720 -3.69 -22.35 0.14
CA VAL A 720 -3.76 -23.80 0.33
C VAL A 720 -2.59 -24.24 1.20
N PHE A 721 -2.89 -24.52 2.47
CA PHE A 721 -1.97 -25.14 3.40
C PHE A 721 -1.81 -26.60 2.96
N LYS A 722 -0.59 -27.01 2.64
CA LYS A 722 -0.34 -28.32 2.03
C LYS A 722 -0.42 -29.45 3.05
N LYS A 723 -0.77 -30.64 2.58
CA LYS A 723 -0.54 -31.89 3.32
C LYS A 723 0.91 -31.91 3.84
N GLY A 724 1.08 -32.22 5.13
CA GLY A 724 2.39 -32.19 5.81
C GLY A 724 2.73 -30.84 6.45
N HIS A 725 2.22 -29.71 5.93
CA HIS A 725 2.30 -28.42 6.61
C HIS A 725 1.35 -28.37 7.82
N ARG A 726 1.42 -27.27 8.59
CA ARG A 726 0.52 -27.01 9.72
C ARG A 726 -0.06 -25.60 9.61
N VAL A 727 -1.27 -25.43 10.13
CA VAL A 727 -1.83 -24.09 10.37
C VAL A 727 -1.34 -23.62 11.74
N ARG A 728 -0.75 -22.42 11.80
CA ARG A 728 -0.38 -21.75 13.05
C ARG A 728 -1.16 -20.45 13.21
N VAL A 729 -1.64 -20.18 14.41
CA VAL A 729 -2.17 -18.88 14.83
C VAL A 729 -1.22 -18.30 15.86
N SER A 730 -0.64 -17.13 15.57
CA SER A 730 0.31 -16.45 16.45
C SER A 730 -0.36 -15.21 17.05
N ILE A 731 -0.35 -15.08 18.38
CA ILE A 731 -0.96 -13.96 19.12
C ILE A 731 0.15 -13.21 19.84
N SER A 732 0.27 -11.92 19.56
CA SER A 732 1.24 -11.02 20.17
C SER A 732 0.55 -9.79 20.78
N ALA A 733 1.27 -9.07 21.65
CA ALA A 733 0.79 -7.88 22.35
C ALA A 733 1.27 -6.56 21.71
N SER A 734 1.90 -6.64 20.54
CA SER A 734 2.49 -5.51 19.83
C SER A 734 2.81 -5.88 18.39
N ASP A 735 2.59 -5.01 17.42
CA ASP A 735 3.12 -5.14 16.05
C ASP A 735 3.83 -3.83 15.67
N PHE A 736 5.13 -3.73 15.94
CA PHE A 736 5.95 -2.54 15.78
C PHE A 736 7.08 -2.81 14.78
N PRO A 737 7.29 -1.99 13.73
CA PRO A 737 7.00 -0.56 13.70
C PRO A 737 5.68 -0.17 13.03
N HIS A 738 4.86 -1.14 12.59
CA HIS A 738 3.55 -0.89 11.97
C HIS A 738 2.65 -0.06 12.90
N LEU A 739 2.36 -0.56 14.09
CA LEU A 739 1.53 0.08 15.09
C LEU A 739 2.35 0.84 16.13
N LEU A 740 1.75 1.89 16.65
CA LEU A 740 2.21 2.59 17.84
C LEU A 740 2.10 1.67 19.07
N PRO A 741 3.17 1.46 19.86
CA PRO A 741 3.19 0.46 20.92
C PRO A 741 2.64 1.00 22.24
N ILE A 742 2.00 0.13 23.03
CA ILE A 742 1.60 0.43 24.41
C ILE A 742 2.81 0.37 25.34
N LEU A 743 3.01 1.39 26.18
CA LEU A 743 4.18 1.50 27.09
C LEU A 743 3.94 0.91 28.49
N TYR A 744 2.73 0.44 28.79
CA TYR A 744 2.47 -0.37 29.98
C TYR A 744 2.80 -1.84 29.69
N SER A 745 3.64 -2.45 30.53
CA SER A 745 3.76 -3.91 30.57
C SER A 745 2.44 -4.56 31.02
N SER A 746 2.15 -5.78 30.57
CA SER A 746 0.95 -6.51 31.00
C SER A 746 1.11 -8.03 30.96
N ASN A 747 0.40 -8.73 31.86
CA ASN A 747 0.19 -10.17 31.79
C ASN A 747 -1.26 -10.40 31.33
N ASN A 748 -1.43 -11.14 30.23
CA ASN A 748 -2.73 -11.36 29.62
C ASN A 748 -3.02 -12.86 29.59
N THR A 749 -3.80 -13.33 30.56
CA THR A 749 -4.16 -14.74 30.69
C THR A 749 -5.31 -15.05 29.75
N ILE A 750 -5.07 -15.88 28.73
CA ILE A 750 -6.11 -16.34 27.80
C ILE A 750 -6.87 -17.47 28.51
N VAL A 751 -8.17 -17.28 28.73
CA VAL A 751 -9.01 -18.25 29.44
C VAL A 751 -9.59 -19.23 28.43
N ILE A 752 -9.30 -20.51 28.63
CA ILE A 752 -9.73 -21.62 27.77
C ILE A 752 -10.39 -22.70 28.66
N ASP A 753 -11.69 -22.87 28.55
CA ASP A 753 -12.47 -23.90 29.27
C ASP A 753 -13.80 -24.23 28.55
N GLU A 754 -14.61 -25.10 29.13
CA GLU A 754 -15.91 -25.56 28.59
C GLU A 754 -16.87 -24.41 28.20
N ASN A 755 -16.79 -23.25 28.88
CA ASN A 755 -17.61 -22.08 28.61
C ASN A 755 -16.88 -21.05 27.73
N HIS A 756 -15.54 -20.98 27.83
CA HIS A 756 -14.68 -20.03 27.13
C HIS A 756 -13.89 -20.74 26.01
N GLN A 757 -14.58 -21.14 24.95
CA GLN A 757 -14.00 -21.89 23.83
C GLN A 757 -13.23 -20.97 22.87
N ALA A 758 -11.97 -20.68 23.18
CA ALA A 758 -11.08 -19.93 22.29
C ALA A 758 -10.90 -20.66 20.95
N LYS A 759 -11.09 -19.96 19.83
CA LYS A 759 -11.20 -20.56 18.49
C LYS A 759 -10.88 -19.62 17.34
N ILE A 760 -10.57 -20.21 16.18
CA ILE A 760 -10.55 -19.56 14.87
C ILE A 760 -11.67 -20.15 14.00
N ASP A 761 -12.52 -19.28 13.46
CA ASP A 761 -13.57 -19.62 12.49
C ASP A 761 -13.16 -19.09 11.11
N PHE A 762 -13.27 -19.94 10.08
CA PHE A 762 -12.82 -19.64 8.73
C PHE A 762 -13.62 -20.39 7.65
N THR A 763 -13.55 -19.89 6.42
CA THR A 763 -14.14 -20.55 5.26
C THR A 763 -13.11 -21.43 4.57
N THR A 764 -13.46 -22.68 4.31
CA THR A 764 -12.69 -23.62 3.47
C THR A 764 -13.47 -23.97 2.21
N THR A 765 -12.78 -24.51 1.20
CA THR A 765 -13.35 -24.82 -0.13
C THR A 765 -13.44 -26.32 -0.40
N ASN A 766 -14.17 -26.66 -1.46
CA ASN A 766 -14.09 -27.95 -2.14
C ASN A 766 -13.84 -27.75 -3.65
N SER A 767 -13.50 -28.85 -4.32
CA SER A 767 -13.26 -28.90 -5.77
C SER A 767 -14.54 -29.06 -6.61
N ASN A 768 -15.75 -28.96 -6.02
CA ASN A 768 -16.98 -29.13 -6.79
C ASN A 768 -17.11 -28.05 -7.87
N ASN A 769 -17.79 -28.42 -8.96
CA ASN A 769 -18.18 -27.52 -10.04
C ASN A 769 -17.02 -26.84 -10.81
N GLU A 770 -15.80 -27.38 -10.72
CA GLU A 770 -14.67 -26.99 -11.58
C GLU A 770 -15.06 -27.09 -13.07
N GLY A 771 -14.59 -26.14 -13.88
CA GLY A 771 -14.96 -25.99 -15.28
C GLY A 771 -16.36 -25.42 -15.53
N SER A 772 -17.12 -25.07 -14.47
CA SER A 772 -18.45 -24.45 -14.61
C SER A 772 -18.63 -23.18 -13.76
N THR A 773 -18.19 -23.20 -12.50
CA THR A 773 -18.25 -22.03 -11.60
C THR A 773 -16.87 -21.42 -11.31
N TRP A 774 -15.80 -22.11 -11.72
CA TRP A 774 -14.40 -21.69 -11.57
C TRP A 774 -13.47 -22.55 -12.44
N THR A 775 -12.24 -22.11 -12.68
CA THR A 775 -11.18 -22.91 -13.33
C THR A 775 -9.81 -22.53 -12.81
N TRP A 776 -8.88 -23.50 -12.74
CA TRP A 776 -7.46 -23.18 -12.72
C TRP A 776 -7.03 -22.59 -14.07
N ILE A 777 -6.05 -21.67 -14.04
CA ILE A 777 -5.47 -21.04 -15.23
C ILE A 777 -4.00 -21.47 -15.36
N GLY A 778 -3.21 -21.29 -14.29
CA GLY A 778 -1.81 -21.69 -14.26
C GLY A 778 -0.98 -20.77 -13.37
N ASP A 779 0.33 -20.76 -13.54
CA ASP A 779 1.22 -19.77 -12.93
C ASP A 779 0.99 -18.35 -13.51
N THR A 780 1.77 -17.37 -13.05
CA THR A 780 1.65 -15.98 -13.51
C THR A 780 1.94 -15.82 -15.00
N ASP A 781 2.87 -16.58 -15.60
CA ASP A 781 3.13 -16.50 -17.04
C ASP A 781 1.94 -17.06 -17.84
N ALA A 782 1.41 -18.22 -17.45
CA ALA A 782 0.20 -18.79 -18.07
C ALA A 782 -1.03 -17.87 -17.93
N ALA A 783 -1.18 -17.19 -16.79
CA ALA A 783 -2.26 -16.23 -16.58
C ALA A 783 -2.09 -14.95 -17.41
N ASN A 784 -0.86 -14.48 -17.59
CA ASN A 784 -0.56 -13.35 -18.46
C ASN A 784 -0.95 -13.67 -19.92
N ASP A 785 -0.54 -14.83 -20.44
CA ASP A 785 -0.88 -15.26 -21.80
C ASP A 785 -2.40 -15.44 -21.97
N TYR A 786 -3.05 -16.13 -21.03
CA TYR A 786 -4.50 -16.37 -21.06
C TYR A 786 -5.32 -15.07 -21.02
N VAL A 787 -5.00 -14.14 -20.11
CA VAL A 787 -5.76 -12.89 -19.93
C VAL A 787 -5.40 -11.84 -20.99
N LEU A 788 -4.13 -11.69 -21.37
CA LEU A 788 -3.70 -10.60 -22.26
C LEU A 788 -3.71 -10.99 -23.74
N GLU A 789 -3.38 -12.23 -24.07
CA GLU A 789 -3.27 -12.72 -25.46
C GLU A 789 -4.45 -13.60 -25.88
N GLY A 790 -5.17 -14.16 -24.90
CA GLY A 790 -6.44 -14.87 -25.09
C GLY A 790 -6.30 -16.40 -25.00
N ALA A 791 -7.45 -17.08 -24.92
CA ALA A 791 -7.53 -18.52 -24.68
C ALA A 791 -7.06 -19.38 -25.87
N SER A 792 -5.74 -19.50 -26.06
CA SER A 792 -5.16 -20.53 -26.92
C SER A 792 -5.16 -21.89 -26.20
N THR A 793 -6.23 -22.66 -26.41
CA THR A 793 -6.39 -23.98 -25.79
C THR A 793 -5.44 -25.02 -26.40
N GLY A 794 -4.33 -25.28 -25.72
CA GLY A 794 -3.66 -26.58 -25.72
C GLY A 794 -2.49 -26.80 -26.71
N CYS A 795 -1.50 -27.56 -26.21
CA CYS A 795 -0.44 -28.25 -26.96
C CYS A 795 0.47 -27.41 -27.89
N GLY A 796 1.56 -26.92 -27.30
CA GLY A 796 2.89 -27.10 -27.90
C GLY A 796 3.20 -26.33 -29.19
N SER A 797 3.16 -25.00 -29.15
CA SER A 797 3.93 -24.15 -30.06
C SER A 797 5.13 -23.56 -29.34
N GLN A 798 6.34 -23.71 -29.90
CA GLN A 798 7.54 -23.07 -29.35
C GLN A 798 7.36 -21.55 -29.27
N ALA A 799 7.65 -20.97 -28.11
CA ALA A 799 7.51 -19.54 -27.87
C ALA A 799 8.36 -18.72 -28.86
N VAL A 800 7.69 -18.02 -29.77
CA VAL A 800 8.30 -16.89 -30.49
C VAL A 800 8.19 -15.70 -29.54
N ALA A 801 9.25 -15.45 -28.77
CA ALA A 801 9.32 -14.32 -27.85
C ALA A 801 9.25 -12.99 -28.62
N GLY A 802 8.04 -12.42 -28.72
CA GLY A 802 7.79 -11.10 -29.29
C GLY A 802 8.28 -9.97 -28.36
N PRO A 803 8.67 -8.80 -28.91
CA PRO A 803 9.52 -7.83 -28.21
C PRO A 803 8.76 -6.90 -27.23
N TYR A 804 7.67 -7.36 -26.60
CA TYR A 804 6.95 -6.60 -25.57
C TYR A 804 7.45 -6.87 -24.13
N ARG A 805 8.63 -7.45 -23.98
CA ARG A 805 9.43 -7.31 -22.75
C ARG A 805 10.19 -5.99 -22.85
N GLY A 806 9.76 -4.99 -22.06
CA GLY A 806 10.52 -3.76 -21.89
C GLY A 806 11.97 -4.09 -21.54
N THR A 807 12.92 -3.34 -22.12
CA THR A 807 14.34 -3.66 -21.92
C THR A 807 14.70 -3.54 -20.43
N PRO A 808 15.60 -4.38 -19.90
CA PRO A 808 15.98 -4.28 -18.49
C PRO A 808 16.51 -2.90 -18.08
N ALA A 809 17.07 -2.15 -19.03
CA ALA A 809 17.53 -0.79 -18.82
C ALA A 809 16.39 0.21 -18.52
N GLY A 810 15.24 0.10 -19.18
CA GLY A 810 14.11 1.02 -18.98
C GLY A 810 13.54 0.93 -17.56
N TYR A 811 13.33 -0.30 -17.08
CA TYR A 811 12.91 -0.55 -15.69
C TYR A 811 13.95 -0.06 -14.67
N LEU A 812 15.25 -0.14 -14.98
CA LEU A 812 16.30 0.28 -14.05
C LEU A 812 16.31 1.79 -13.80
N GLY A 813 16.05 2.62 -14.83
CA GLY A 813 15.98 4.08 -14.69
C GLY A 813 14.80 4.53 -13.82
N GLU A 814 13.61 3.98 -14.08
CA GLU A 814 12.38 4.25 -13.30
C GLU A 814 12.56 3.80 -11.84
N LEU A 815 13.14 2.62 -11.63
CA LEU A 815 13.41 2.05 -10.32
C LEU A 815 14.51 2.79 -9.52
N LEU A 816 15.55 3.32 -10.18
CA LEU A 816 16.57 4.15 -9.52
C LEU A 816 16.02 5.52 -9.10
N GLY A 817 15.13 6.12 -9.89
CA GLY A 817 14.40 7.33 -9.50
C GLY A 817 13.53 7.10 -8.26
N LEU A 818 12.82 5.97 -8.24
CA LEU A 818 12.06 5.50 -7.07
C LEU A 818 12.95 5.23 -5.85
N LEU A 819 14.07 4.52 -5.99
CA LEU A 819 15.01 4.26 -4.88
C LEU A 819 15.59 5.54 -4.27
N PHE A 820 15.73 6.62 -5.06
CA PHE A 820 16.15 7.93 -4.55
C PHE A 820 15.06 8.61 -3.70
N ILE A 821 13.79 8.46 -4.08
CA ILE A 821 12.61 8.89 -3.30
C ILE A 821 12.44 8.01 -2.04
N MET A 822 12.71 6.71 -2.16
CA MET A 822 12.57 5.70 -1.10
C MET A 822 13.82 5.53 -0.20
N ALA A 823 14.80 6.43 -0.28
CA ALA A 823 15.97 6.40 0.59
C ALA A 823 15.64 6.67 2.08
N ILE A 824 14.46 7.26 2.36
CA ILE A 824 14.02 7.64 3.71
C ILE A 824 13.53 6.44 4.55
N PRO A 825 12.66 5.51 4.08
CA PRO A 825 12.26 4.33 4.87
C PRO A 825 13.46 3.47 5.34
N LEU A 826 14.51 3.32 4.53
CA LEU A 826 15.77 2.68 4.97
C LEU A 826 16.43 3.41 6.15
N SER A 827 16.32 4.74 6.23
CA SER A 827 16.78 5.53 7.37
C SER A 827 15.83 5.49 8.58
N LEU A 828 14.53 5.25 8.39
CA LEU A 828 13.58 4.95 9.48
C LEU A 828 13.82 3.57 10.08
N ILE A 829 14.09 2.55 9.27
CA ILE A 829 14.54 1.22 9.73
C ILE A 829 15.87 1.35 10.49
N ALA A 830 16.82 2.16 9.98
CA ALA A 830 18.06 2.45 10.69
C ALA A 830 17.82 3.17 12.03
N CYS A 831 16.84 4.07 12.09
CA CYS A 831 16.41 4.73 13.33
C CYS A 831 15.77 3.73 14.32
N GLY A 832 14.89 2.84 13.85
CA GLY A 832 14.33 1.75 14.66
C GLY A 832 15.41 0.80 15.20
N ARG A 833 16.40 0.43 14.37
CA ARG A 833 17.57 -0.36 14.80
C ARG A 833 18.46 0.39 15.80
N PHE A 834 18.59 1.71 15.67
CA PHE A 834 19.32 2.57 16.62
C PHE A 834 18.58 2.71 17.95
N LEU A 835 17.26 2.87 17.91
CA LEU A 835 16.37 2.90 19.07
C LEU A 835 16.41 1.56 19.82
N ARG A 836 16.23 0.43 19.13
CA ARG A 836 16.30 -0.93 19.74
C ARG A 836 17.62 -1.15 20.49
N ARG A 837 18.75 -0.68 19.94
CA ARG A 837 20.09 -0.73 20.58
C ARG A 837 20.29 0.25 21.75
N ARG A 838 19.36 1.17 21.98
CA ARG A 838 19.34 2.09 23.13
C ARG A 838 18.34 1.67 24.21
N PHE A 839 17.41 0.78 23.87
CA PHE A 839 16.44 0.18 24.78
C PHE A 839 16.89 -1.18 25.35
N SER A 840 17.82 -1.87 24.68
CA SER A 840 18.57 -3.03 25.20
C SER A 840 19.82 -2.63 25.98
#